data_AF-A0A8B6XA78-F1
#
_entry.id   AF-A0A8B6XA78-F1
#
_cell.length_a   1.000
_cell.length_b   1.000
_cell.length_c   1.000
_cell.angle_alpha   90.00
_cell.angle_beta   90.00
_cell.angle_gamma   90.00
#
_symmetry.space_group_name_H-M   'P 1'
#
loop_
_entity.id
_entity.type
_entity.pdbx_description
1 polymer ?
#
loop_
_entity_poly.entity_id
_entity_poly.type
_entity_poly.pdbx_seq_one_letter_code
_entity_poly.pdbx_strand_id
1 'polypeptide(L)'
;MPTPASQTRLPPLDPTQARTGYAYITLIEPPLAADPPVTPADAPLAGKRLAVKDNIDVAGVPTTCACPDYAYTPAHHADAVARLLEAGAVVVGKTNLDQFACGLNGTRSPWGAVANAFDVRHVSGGSSSGSAVAVALGEADLAFGTDTAGSGRVPAAFNNLVGFKPTVGAVSTRGVVPASASFDCVSVFAPTVADAWDAMCALYDADARLDARPLPAAPRVYVPELLDPTVCEASRAGFADALSTLAGLGCELQPLDDAPLAEVAGWLYETALVAERYEAIRDFFDRQSESVMEPVRGIVARGREQSAADLLEVQAKLAEARTRLNKLWDGADAPVALAVPSAPFLPTIDQMLADPVEQNRRLGRYTNFVNLLGWAAVAVPASIRADGLPFGITLIGPAGADARLAELAQRFHHAADARHALGVGATGRTLPQARPLGWPAGMPGRGEIALAVVGAHLTGLPLNWQLVERGARLLRTTRTAPHYRLHALPGTVPPKPGLVRVPGAGAEIEVEVWALPEATVGSFLALIPAPLGLGTLALEDGSTVHGFLCEAHAVAAAPDISVWGGWRAWIEGGKLLPGDTAGTQREAEAGGDAATASAGPDGAAVAGLAGAVVPGLATGGQSADAAPAPVAAVPVADELATPAAGPAPVPVPGLAPAVPDATATARANAVSAGLMLNGFILGAEAEARVRAQFELIARLYDTLEDEPLDPGDEPAPVYRP
;
A
#
# COMPACT_ATOMS: atom_id res chain seq x y z
N MET A 1 16.98 -45.92 -30.39
CA MET A 1 16.24 -44.83 -31.05
C MET A 1 14.78 -45.24 -31.19
N PRO A 2 13.91 -44.95 -30.20
CA PRO A 2 12.48 -44.85 -30.42
C PRO A 2 12.09 -43.38 -30.67
N THR A 3 11.19 -43.19 -31.62
CA THR A 3 10.55 -41.96 -32.08
C THR A 3 9.86 -41.20 -30.93
N PRO A 4 9.89 -39.84 -30.92
CA PRO A 4 9.18 -39.07 -29.90
C PRO A 4 7.68 -39.26 -30.07
N ALA A 5 7.03 -39.79 -29.04
CA ALA A 5 5.58 -39.90 -28.97
C ALA A 5 4.97 -38.49 -29.04
N SER A 6 3.89 -38.40 -29.81
CA SER A 6 3.16 -37.21 -30.21
C SER A 6 2.90 -36.23 -29.06
N GLN A 7 3.38 -34.99 -29.21
CA GLN A 7 2.67 -33.83 -28.68
C GLN A 7 1.26 -33.84 -29.29
N THR A 8 0.26 -34.24 -28.52
CA THR A 8 -1.13 -34.02 -28.87
C THR A 8 -1.35 -32.52 -28.95
N ARG A 9 -1.37 -31.96 -30.16
CA ARG A 9 -2.01 -30.65 -30.39
C ARG A 9 -3.42 -30.77 -29.85
N LEU A 10 -3.74 -29.94 -28.85
CA LEU A 10 -5.10 -29.76 -28.39
C LEU A 10 -5.99 -29.45 -29.61
N PRO A 11 -7.20 -30.02 -29.70
CA PRO A 11 -8.10 -29.77 -30.83
C PRO A 11 -8.42 -28.26 -30.95
N PRO A 12 -8.73 -27.76 -32.15
CA PRO A 12 -9.16 -26.38 -32.32
C PRO A 12 -10.42 -26.14 -31.47
N LEU A 13 -10.34 -25.18 -30.56
CA LEU A 13 -11.41 -24.88 -29.62
C LEU A 13 -12.64 -24.33 -30.32
N ASP A 14 -13.81 -24.72 -29.81
CA ASP A 14 -15.08 -24.02 -30.01
C ASP A 14 -14.90 -22.55 -29.57
N PRO A 15 -15.19 -21.54 -30.43
CA PRO A 15 -15.05 -20.11 -30.11
C PRO A 15 -15.79 -19.65 -28.86
N THR A 16 -16.79 -20.41 -28.39
CA THR A 16 -17.54 -20.12 -27.17
C THR A 16 -16.90 -20.73 -25.91
N GLN A 17 -16.21 -21.87 -26.02
CA GLN A 17 -15.37 -22.44 -24.94
C GLN A 17 -13.98 -21.79 -24.86
N ALA A 18 -13.50 -21.22 -25.97
CA ALA A 18 -12.20 -20.56 -26.07
C ALA A 18 -12.07 -19.27 -25.26
N ARG A 19 -13.18 -18.66 -24.81
CA ARG A 19 -13.13 -17.39 -24.06
C ARG A 19 -12.68 -17.57 -22.61
N THR A 20 -12.97 -18.71 -21.98
CA THR A 20 -12.80 -18.91 -20.53
C THR A 20 -12.07 -20.20 -20.16
N GLY A 21 -12.01 -21.19 -21.07
CA GLY A 21 -11.47 -22.52 -20.79
C GLY A 21 -9.99 -22.58 -20.36
N TYR A 22 -9.22 -21.52 -20.60
CA TYR A 22 -7.82 -21.40 -20.15
C TYR A 22 -7.61 -20.41 -19.01
N ALA A 23 -8.63 -19.68 -18.57
CA ALA A 23 -8.48 -18.69 -17.49
C ALA A 23 -8.29 -19.35 -16.12
N TYR A 24 -8.82 -20.56 -15.93
CA TYR A 24 -8.72 -21.33 -14.69
C TYR A 24 -7.89 -22.60 -14.86
N ILE A 25 -7.02 -22.86 -13.89
CA ILE A 25 -6.38 -24.18 -13.71
C ILE A 25 -7.33 -25.09 -12.91
N THR A 26 -7.98 -24.53 -11.88
CA THR A 26 -8.93 -25.24 -11.02
C THR A 26 -10.13 -24.34 -10.73
N LEU A 27 -11.34 -24.84 -10.96
CA LEU A 27 -12.58 -24.21 -10.49
C LEU A 27 -13.00 -24.83 -9.16
N ILE A 28 -13.62 -24.04 -8.29
CA ILE A 28 -14.07 -24.48 -6.97
C ILE A 28 -15.60 -24.39 -6.90
N GLU A 29 -16.26 -25.55 -6.77
CA GLU A 29 -17.71 -25.65 -6.69
C GLU A 29 -18.13 -26.50 -5.46
N PRO A 30 -18.92 -25.94 -4.52
CA PRO A 30 -19.31 -24.52 -4.41
C PRO A 30 -18.11 -23.62 -4.04
N PRO A 31 -18.18 -22.29 -4.29
CA PRO A 31 -17.13 -21.35 -3.91
C PRO A 31 -16.71 -21.47 -2.44
N LEU A 32 -15.40 -21.36 -2.17
CA LEU A 32 -14.84 -21.47 -0.83
C LEU A 32 -15.03 -20.16 -0.05
N ALA A 33 -15.64 -20.24 1.12
CA ALA A 33 -15.86 -19.11 2.03
C ALA A 33 -15.04 -19.29 3.33
N ALA A 34 -15.02 -18.24 4.17
CA ALA A 34 -14.46 -18.34 5.52
C ALA A 34 -15.19 -19.41 6.36
N ASP A 35 -14.46 -20.04 7.28
CA ASP A 35 -15.01 -20.96 8.29
C ASP A 35 -14.61 -20.50 9.70
N PRO A 36 -15.58 -20.07 10.55
CA PRO A 36 -17.01 -19.98 10.28
C PRO A 36 -17.35 -18.88 9.24
N PRO A 37 -18.49 -18.99 8.54
CA PRO A 37 -18.90 -17.98 7.56
C PRO A 37 -19.05 -16.59 8.18
N VAL A 38 -18.55 -15.59 7.47
CA VAL A 38 -18.68 -14.17 7.86
C VAL A 38 -20.13 -13.74 7.67
N THR A 39 -20.88 -13.56 8.77
CA THR A 39 -22.30 -13.15 8.79
C THR A 39 -22.59 -11.70 9.22
N PRO A 40 -21.86 -10.66 8.77
CA PRO A 40 -22.39 -9.29 8.74
C PRO A 40 -22.71 -8.83 7.31
N ALA A 41 -23.84 -8.15 7.15
CA ALA A 41 -24.12 -7.33 5.95
C ALA A 41 -23.09 -6.21 5.75
N ASP A 42 -22.30 -5.91 6.78
CA ASP A 42 -21.33 -4.81 6.83
C ASP A 42 -19.88 -5.24 6.49
N ALA A 43 -19.64 -6.53 6.15
CA ALA A 43 -18.30 -6.95 5.73
C ALA A 43 -17.94 -6.29 4.37
N PRO A 44 -16.76 -5.66 4.24
CA PRO A 44 -16.48 -4.75 3.14
C PRO A 44 -16.50 -5.42 1.76
N LEU A 45 -16.26 -6.74 1.70
CA LEU A 45 -16.22 -7.51 0.47
C LEU A 45 -17.25 -8.65 0.44
N ALA A 46 -18.32 -8.54 1.24
CA ALA A 46 -19.36 -9.56 1.37
C ALA A 46 -19.86 -10.08 0.00
N GLY A 47 -19.70 -11.37 -0.23
CA GLY A 47 -20.20 -12.08 -1.42
C GLY A 47 -19.43 -11.81 -2.72
N LYS A 48 -18.37 -10.99 -2.70
CA LYS A 48 -17.52 -10.76 -3.88
C LYS A 48 -16.82 -12.06 -4.27
N ARG A 49 -16.91 -12.45 -5.54
CA ARG A 49 -16.20 -13.60 -6.10
C ARG A 49 -14.74 -13.25 -6.36
N LEU A 50 -13.85 -13.96 -5.70
CA LEU A 50 -12.41 -13.80 -5.80
C LEU A 50 -11.80 -14.94 -6.62
N ALA A 51 -11.15 -14.62 -7.74
CA ALA A 51 -10.29 -15.57 -8.44
C ALA A 51 -8.84 -15.40 -7.97
N VAL A 52 -8.13 -16.50 -7.71
CA VAL A 52 -6.80 -16.45 -7.07
C VAL A 52 -5.76 -17.03 -8.03
N LYS A 53 -4.71 -16.28 -8.37
CA LYS A 53 -3.61 -16.80 -9.20
C LYS A 53 -3.01 -18.07 -8.60
N ASP A 54 -2.77 -19.08 -9.44
CA ASP A 54 -2.34 -20.41 -8.98
C ASP A 54 -0.87 -20.52 -8.53
N ASN A 55 -0.24 -19.38 -8.19
CA ASN A 55 0.97 -19.32 -7.38
C ASN A 55 0.70 -18.78 -5.97
N ILE A 56 -0.56 -18.64 -5.58
CA ILE A 56 -1.02 -18.18 -4.26
C ILE A 56 -1.84 -19.31 -3.62
N ASP A 57 -1.49 -19.65 -2.40
CA ASP A 57 -2.07 -20.77 -1.67
C ASP A 57 -3.51 -20.54 -1.26
N VAL A 58 -4.34 -21.54 -1.53
CA VAL A 58 -5.71 -21.67 -1.04
C VAL A 58 -5.80 -23.04 -0.37
N ALA A 59 -6.06 -23.08 0.94
CA ALA A 59 -6.07 -24.31 1.71
C ALA A 59 -6.95 -25.39 1.05
N GLY A 60 -6.42 -26.60 0.93
CA GLY A 60 -7.13 -27.75 0.36
C GLY A 60 -7.29 -27.73 -1.17
N VAL A 61 -6.79 -26.70 -1.87
CA VAL A 61 -6.83 -26.60 -3.34
C VAL A 61 -5.40 -26.58 -3.88
N PRO A 62 -5.03 -27.44 -4.85
CA PRO A 62 -3.66 -27.49 -5.36
C PRO A 62 -3.13 -26.12 -5.82
N THR A 63 -1.86 -25.87 -5.55
CA THR A 63 -1.04 -24.78 -6.09
C THR A 63 -0.05 -25.40 -7.06
N THR A 64 -0.09 -25.02 -8.34
CA THR A 64 0.75 -25.63 -9.39
C THR A 64 1.77 -24.68 -10.02
N CYS A 65 1.60 -23.36 -9.86
CA CYS A 65 2.40 -22.37 -10.57
C CYS A 65 2.41 -22.56 -12.10
N ALA A 66 1.31 -23.10 -12.66
CA ALA A 66 1.21 -23.58 -14.04
C ALA A 66 2.32 -24.59 -14.42
N CYS A 67 2.73 -25.43 -13.48
CA CYS A 67 3.58 -26.60 -13.70
C CYS A 67 2.92 -27.83 -13.02
N PRO A 68 2.39 -28.81 -13.78
CA PRO A 68 1.68 -29.95 -13.19
C PRO A 68 2.54 -30.74 -12.20
N ASP A 69 3.82 -30.90 -12.51
CA ASP A 69 4.76 -31.69 -11.69
C ASP A 69 5.26 -30.95 -10.44
N TYR A 70 5.03 -29.63 -10.34
CA TYR A 70 5.32 -28.85 -9.14
C TYR A 70 4.19 -28.91 -8.10
N ALA A 71 3.03 -29.43 -8.48
CA ALA A 71 1.81 -29.30 -7.70
C ALA A 71 1.94 -29.81 -6.25
N TYR A 72 1.47 -28.99 -5.31
CA TYR A 72 1.27 -29.38 -3.92
C TYR A 72 -0.08 -28.84 -3.42
N THR A 73 -0.60 -29.40 -2.32
CA THR A 73 -1.84 -28.92 -1.69
C THR A 73 -1.50 -28.26 -0.35
N PRO A 74 -1.67 -26.93 -0.20
CA PRO A 74 -1.36 -26.24 1.04
C PRO A 74 -2.39 -26.55 2.13
N ALA A 75 -1.93 -26.66 3.38
CA ALA A 75 -2.78 -26.84 4.55
C ALA A 75 -3.39 -25.52 5.07
N HIS A 76 -2.81 -24.38 4.67
CA HIS A 76 -3.22 -23.05 5.09
C HIS A 76 -3.41 -22.14 3.88
N HIS A 77 -4.31 -21.16 4.00
CA HIS A 77 -4.43 -20.10 3.01
C HIS A 77 -3.17 -19.22 3.05
N ALA A 78 -2.83 -18.61 1.92
CA ALA A 78 -1.98 -17.44 1.92
C ALA A 78 -2.62 -16.33 2.78
N ASP A 79 -1.80 -15.49 3.43
CA ASP A 79 -2.30 -14.42 4.31
C ASP A 79 -3.29 -13.50 3.57
N ALA A 80 -2.98 -13.17 2.31
CA ALA A 80 -3.86 -12.36 1.46
C ALA A 80 -5.22 -13.03 1.20
N VAL A 81 -5.26 -14.35 1.02
CA VAL A 81 -6.50 -15.10 0.82
C VAL A 81 -7.30 -15.15 2.11
N ALA A 82 -6.65 -15.43 3.25
CA ALA A 82 -7.31 -15.43 4.56
C ALA A 82 -7.99 -14.08 4.84
N ARG A 83 -7.29 -12.96 4.62
CA ARG A 83 -7.84 -11.60 4.83
C ARG A 83 -9.06 -11.29 3.98
N LEU A 84 -9.08 -11.70 2.71
CA LEU A 84 -10.25 -11.45 1.86
C LEU A 84 -11.43 -12.36 2.21
N LEU A 85 -11.17 -13.59 2.65
CA LEU A 85 -12.21 -14.48 3.19
C LEU A 85 -12.81 -13.88 4.47
N GLU A 86 -11.98 -13.37 5.39
CA GLU A 86 -12.40 -12.65 6.60
C GLU A 86 -13.17 -11.35 6.28
N ALA A 87 -12.83 -10.69 5.17
CA ALA A 87 -13.55 -9.53 4.65
C ALA A 87 -14.88 -9.90 3.93
N GLY A 88 -15.22 -11.19 3.86
CA GLY A 88 -16.49 -11.71 3.32
C GLY A 88 -16.48 -12.11 1.84
N ALA A 89 -15.32 -12.09 1.17
CA ALA A 89 -15.20 -12.60 -0.19
C ALA A 89 -15.29 -14.14 -0.23
N VAL A 90 -15.56 -14.70 -1.41
CA VAL A 90 -15.58 -16.15 -1.65
C VAL A 90 -14.65 -16.51 -2.81
N VAL A 91 -13.83 -17.54 -2.66
CA VAL A 91 -12.86 -17.97 -3.69
C VAL A 91 -13.56 -18.89 -4.69
N VAL A 92 -13.51 -18.53 -5.97
CA VAL A 92 -14.17 -19.28 -7.06
C VAL A 92 -13.24 -20.22 -7.82
N GLY A 93 -11.92 -20.03 -7.71
CA GLY A 93 -10.97 -20.89 -8.41
C GLY A 93 -9.53 -20.38 -8.40
N LYS A 94 -8.64 -21.25 -8.85
CA LYS A 94 -7.22 -20.98 -9.10
C LYS A 94 -7.02 -20.63 -10.57
N THR A 95 -6.52 -19.43 -10.87
CA THR A 95 -6.37 -18.94 -12.25
C THR A 95 -5.03 -19.31 -12.87
N ASN A 96 -5.06 -19.48 -14.19
CA ASN A 96 -3.88 -19.77 -15.00
C ASN A 96 -2.90 -18.59 -15.03
N LEU A 97 -1.62 -18.88 -15.28
CA LEU A 97 -0.52 -17.93 -15.28
C LEU A 97 0.59 -18.33 -16.25
N ASP A 98 1.45 -17.38 -16.63
CA ASP A 98 2.78 -17.75 -17.15
C ASP A 98 3.53 -18.52 -16.05
N GLN A 99 4.08 -19.68 -16.41
CA GLN A 99 4.66 -20.65 -15.48
C GLN A 99 5.71 -20.02 -14.56
N PHE A 100 5.60 -20.33 -13.25
CA PHE A 100 6.39 -19.71 -12.17
C PHE A 100 6.38 -18.18 -12.18
N ALA A 101 5.27 -17.59 -12.63
CA ALA A 101 5.10 -16.15 -12.81
C ALA A 101 6.22 -15.50 -13.65
N CYS A 102 6.77 -16.24 -14.63
CA CYS A 102 7.88 -15.81 -15.47
C CYS A 102 7.40 -15.39 -16.88
N GLY A 103 6.75 -14.23 -16.96
CA GLY A 103 6.29 -13.66 -18.21
C GLY A 103 5.41 -12.43 -18.03
N LEU A 104 5.17 -11.72 -19.13
CA LEU A 104 4.29 -10.57 -19.25
C LEU A 104 3.20 -10.77 -20.31
N ASN A 105 3.00 -12.01 -20.79
CA ASN A 105 2.22 -12.26 -22.00
C ASN A 105 1.05 -13.26 -21.81
N GLY A 106 1.15 -14.26 -20.94
CA GLY A 106 0.08 -15.23 -20.69
C GLY A 106 0.08 -16.46 -21.60
N THR A 107 1.09 -16.64 -22.46
CA THR A 107 1.23 -17.80 -23.36
C THR A 107 2.17 -18.88 -22.82
N ARG A 108 2.86 -18.64 -21.71
CA ARG A 108 3.86 -19.57 -21.14
C ARG A 108 3.22 -20.51 -20.12
N SER A 109 2.15 -21.19 -20.50
CA SER A 109 1.47 -22.18 -19.65
C SER A 109 1.20 -23.47 -20.41
N PRO A 110 1.48 -24.65 -19.82
CA PRO A 110 1.09 -25.93 -20.40
C PRO A 110 -0.43 -26.17 -20.35
N TRP A 111 -1.19 -25.39 -19.58
CA TRP A 111 -2.66 -25.39 -19.65
C TRP A 111 -3.19 -24.70 -20.90
N GLY A 112 -2.35 -23.95 -21.62
CA GLY A 112 -2.73 -23.22 -22.83
C GLY A 112 -2.52 -21.72 -22.69
N ALA A 113 -2.36 -21.05 -23.84
CA ALA A 113 -2.25 -19.61 -23.90
C ALA A 113 -3.59 -18.95 -23.58
N VAL A 114 -3.60 -18.05 -22.59
CA VAL A 114 -4.79 -17.29 -22.24
C VAL A 114 -4.94 -16.13 -23.21
N ALA A 115 -6.09 -16.08 -23.88
CA ALA A 115 -6.38 -15.07 -24.88
C ALA A 115 -6.98 -13.79 -24.26
N ASN A 116 -6.82 -12.67 -24.96
CA ASN A 116 -7.40 -11.40 -24.58
C ASN A 116 -8.94 -11.43 -24.54
N ALA A 117 -9.55 -10.74 -23.58
CA ALA A 117 -11.01 -10.72 -23.40
C ALA A 117 -11.79 -10.03 -24.55
N PHE A 118 -11.14 -9.12 -25.29
CA PHE A 118 -11.73 -8.38 -26.41
C PHE A 118 -11.50 -9.07 -27.76
N ASP A 119 -10.33 -9.70 -27.95
CA ASP A 119 -9.99 -10.39 -29.20
C ASP A 119 -9.11 -11.62 -28.93
N VAL A 120 -9.67 -12.80 -29.15
CA VAL A 120 -9.02 -14.09 -28.86
C VAL A 120 -7.71 -14.34 -29.65
N ARG A 121 -7.41 -13.52 -30.66
CA ARG A 121 -6.14 -13.58 -31.40
C ARG A 121 -4.98 -12.93 -30.64
N HIS A 122 -5.29 -12.07 -29.68
CA HIS A 122 -4.31 -11.30 -28.90
C HIS A 122 -4.00 -11.98 -27.58
N VAL A 123 -2.80 -11.72 -27.07
CA VAL A 123 -2.38 -12.21 -25.77
C VAL A 123 -3.19 -11.52 -24.66
N SER A 124 -3.52 -12.23 -23.58
CA SER A 124 -4.15 -11.61 -22.40
C SER A 124 -3.21 -10.66 -21.67
N GLY A 125 -1.90 -10.79 -21.86
CA GLY A 125 -0.91 -10.26 -20.93
C GLY A 125 -0.71 -11.24 -19.78
N GLY A 126 0.37 -11.05 -19.02
CA GLY A 126 0.76 -11.98 -17.97
C GLY A 126 1.70 -11.33 -16.95
N SER A 127 2.22 -12.09 -16.00
CA SER A 127 1.99 -13.51 -15.79
C SER A 127 0.62 -13.82 -15.17
N SER A 128 -0.11 -12.83 -14.64
CA SER A 128 -1.43 -13.03 -14.02
C SER A 128 -2.55 -13.06 -15.08
N SER A 129 -2.40 -13.92 -16.08
CA SER A 129 -3.23 -13.96 -17.29
C SER A 129 -4.68 -14.33 -16.99
N GLY A 130 -4.89 -15.48 -16.34
CA GLY A 130 -6.23 -15.97 -16.00
C GLY A 130 -6.97 -15.04 -15.06
N SER A 131 -6.28 -14.44 -14.08
CA SER A 131 -6.86 -13.48 -13.14
C SER A 131 -7.48 -12.27 -13.85
N ALA A 132 -6.76 -11.68 -14.81
CA ALA A 132 -7.27 -10.54 -15.55
C ALA A 132 -8.45 -10.93 -16.46
N VAL A 133 -8.37 -12.07 -17.15
CA VAL A 133 -9.47 -12.50 -18.03
C VAL A 133 -10.73 -12.86 -17.25
N ALA A 134 -10.60 -13.54 -16.11
CA ALA A 134 -11.72 -13.88 -15.24
C ALA A 134 -12.51 -12.62 -14.80
N VAL A 135 -11.82 -11.55 -14.40
CA VAL A 135 -12.47 -10.28 -14.03
C VAL A 135 -13.02 -9.56 -15.25
N ALA A 136 -12.27 -9.51 -16.36
CA ALA A 136 -12.69 -8.80 -17.57
C ALA A 136 -13.95 -9.40 -18.20
N LEU A 137 -14.15 -10.71 -18.08
CA LEU A 137 -15.35 -11.41 -18.54
C LEU A 137 -16.48 -11.43 -17.50
N GLY A 138 -16.24 -10.94 -16.28
CA GLY A 138 -17.22 -10.91 -15.20
C GLY A 138 -17.45 -12.27 -14.52
N GLU A 139 -16.53 -13.22 -14.69
CA GLU A 139 -16.53 -14.53 -14.00
C GLU A 139 -16.10 -14.40 -12.53
N ALA A 140 -15.31 -13.37 -12.24
CA ALA A 140 -14.97 -12.94 -10.88
C ALA A 140 -15.19 -11.43 -10.73
N ASP A 141 -15.42 -11.00 -9.49
CA ASP A 141 -15.60 -9.58 -9.16
C ASP A 141 -14.26 -8.93 -8.80
N LEU A 142 -13.33 -9.72 -8.27
CA LEU A 142 -11.95 -9.38 -7.95
C LEU A 142 -11.05 -10.56 -8.33
N ALA A 143 -9.78 -10.28 -8.63
CA ALA A 143 -8.81 -11.36 -8.71
C ALA A 143 -7.46 -10.96 -8.13
N PHE A 144 -6.81 -11.92 -7.47
CA PHE A 144 -5.40 -11.79 -7.13
C PHE A 144 -4.52 -12.13 -8.31
N GLY A 145 -3.51 -11.30 -8.52
CA GLY A 145 -2.32 -11.61 -9.26
C GLY A 145 -1.09 -11.56 -8.35
N THR A 146 0.06 -11.72 -8.98
CA THR A 146 1.33 -11.24 -8.42
C THR A 146 1.97 -10.29 -9.41
N ASP A 147 2.82 -9.39 -8.93
CA ASP A 147 3.57 -8.45 -9.76
C ASP A 147 4.99 -8.27 -9.22
N THR A 148 5.96 -8.78 -9.98
CA THR A 148 7.39 -8.48 -9.83
C THR A 148 7.84 -7.42 -10.83
N ALA A 149 7.39 -7.57 -12.08
CA ALA A 149 7.94 -6.88 -13.25
C ALA A 149 6.87 -6.23 -14.12
N GLY A 150 5.58 -6.33 -13.78
CA GLY A 150 4.47 -5.85 -14.60
C GLY A 150 3.23 -6.73 -14.59
N SER A 151 3.26 -7.85 -13.87
CA SER A 151 2.24 -8.90 -13.97
C SER A 151 0.88 -8.56 -13.35
N GLY A 152 0.77 -7.45 -12.62
CA GLY A 152 -0.49 -6.83 -12.19
C GLY A 152 -0.94 -5.67 -13.07
N ARG A 153 -0.10 -5.23 -14.02
CA ARG A 153 -0.26 -3.98 -14.77
C ARG A 153 -0.50 -4.21 -16.27
N VAL A 154 0.35 -4.99 -16.92
CA VAL A 154 0.22 -5.34 -18.36
C VAL A 154 -1.12 -6.01 -18.66
N PRO A 155 -1.52 -7.10 -17.98
CA PRO A 155 -2.79 -7.74 -18.25
C PRO A 155 -4.01 -6.88 -17.85
N ALA A 156 -3.88 -5.92 -16.91
CA ALA A 156 -4.96 -4.99 -16.61
C ALA A 156 -5.25 -4.07 -17.80
N ALA A 157 -4.21 -3.46 -18.36
CA ALA A 157 -4.32 -2.59 -19.53
C ALA A 157 -4.83 -3.32 -20.78
N PHE A 158 -4.41 -4.58 -20.96
CA PHE A 158 -4.87 -5.39 -22.09
C PHE A 158 -6.32 -5.83 -21.98
N ASN A 159 -6.93 -5.82 -20.80
CA ASN A 159 -8.30 -6.32 -20.62
C ASN A 159 -9.26 -5.27 -20.06
N ASN A 160 -8.94 -3.98 -20.19
CA ASN A 160 -9.80 -2.87 -19.75
C ASN A 160 -10.16 -2.97 -18.25
N LEU A 161 -9.14 -3.21 -17.42
CA LEU A 161 -9.27 -3.36 -15.97
C LEU A 161 -8.38 -2.39 -15.21
N VAL A 162 -8.69 -2.23 -13.93
CA VAL A 162 -7.76 -1.66 -12.95
C VAL A 162 -6.84 -2.76 -12.44
N GLY A 163 -5.54 -2.46 -12.41
CA GLY A 163 -4.51 -3.32 -11.84
C GLY A 163 -3.76 -2.60 -10.74
N PHE A 164 -3.97 -2.99 -9.49
CA PHE A 164 -3.36 -2.35 -8.32
C PHE A 164 -2.13 -3.13 -7.87
N LYS A 165 -0.98 -2.46 -7.86
CA LYS A 165 0.29 -2.99 -7.36
C LYS A 165 0.72 -2.20 -6.12
N PRO A 166 0.61 -2.78 -4.91
CA PRO A 166 0.95 -2.06 -3.68
C PRO A 166 2.41 -1.66 -3.62
N THR A 167 2.75 -0.75 -2.72
CA THR A 167 4.11 -0.61 -2.21
C THR A 167 4.71 -1.97 -1.85
N VAL A 168 5.98 -2.20 -2.23
CA VAL A 168 6.69 -3.45 -1.94
C VAL A 168 6.76 -3.67 -0.43
N GLY A 169 6.34 -4.85 0.03
CA GLY A 169 6.31 -5.20 1.45
C GLY A 169 5.12 -4.66 2.25
N ALA A 170 4.18 -3.94 1.62
CA ALA A 170 2.99 -3.44 2.32
C ALA A 170 1.86 -4.47 2.47
N VAL A 171 1.95 -5.57 1.71
CA VAL A 171 1.01 -6.72 1.75
C VAL A 171 1.84 -7.99 1.85
N SER A 172 1.52 -8.84 2.83
CA SER A 172 2.15 -10.14 3.02
C SER A 172 2.14 -11.00 1.75
N THR A 173 3.29 -11.61 1.47
CA THR A 173 3.49 -12.62 0.43
C THR A 173 3.59 -14.03 1.02
N ARG A 174 3.24 -14.23 2.30
CA ARG A 174 3.21 -15.55 2.92
C ARG A 174 2.17 -16.44 2.24
N GLY A 175 2.58 -17.66 1.88
CA GLY A 175 1.75 -18.59 1.09
C GLY A 175 1.71 -18.24 -0.40
N VAL A 176 2.60 -17.38 -0.89
CA VAL A 176 2.82 -17.15 -2.32
C VAL A 176 4.11 -17.84 -2.72
N VAL A 177 4.08 -18.66 -3.78
CA VAL A 177 5.31 -19.20 -4.37
C VAL A 177 6.05 -18.05 -5.06
N PRO A 178 7.26 -17.70 -4.61
CA PRO A 178 7.95 -16.52 -5.09
C PRO A 178 8.39 -16.68 -6.55
N ALA A 179 8.43 -15.55 -7.26
CA ALA A 179 9.18 -15.40 -8.50
C ALA A 179 10.50 -14.65 -8.22
N SER A 180 10.43 -13.60 -7.42
CA SER A 180 11.60 -12.91 -6.87
C SER A 180 11.18 -12.34 -5.53
N ALA A 181 11.45 -13.10 -4.47
CA ALA A 181 10.92 -12.84 -3.12
C ALA A 181 11.18 -11.39 -2.65
N SER A 182 12.33 -10.80 -3.00
CA SER A 182 12.70 -9.43 -2.60
C SER A 182 11.85 -8.33 -3.25
N PHE A 183 11.15 -8.64 -4.34
CA PHE A 183 10.44 -7.65 -5.15
C PHE A 183 8.98 -8.01 -5.41
N ASP A 184 8.53 -9.21 -5.04
CA ASP A 184 7.17 -9.66 -5.33
C ASP A 184 6.12 -8.87 -4.54
N CYS A 185 4.99 -8.62 -5.19
CA CYS A 185 3.79 -8.05 -4.59
C CYS A 185 2.59 -8.91 -4.96
N VAL A 186 1.71 -9.21 -4.01
CA VAL A 186 0.33 -9.59 -4.36
C VAL A 186 -0.33 -8.35 -4.99
N SER A 187 -0.95 -8.54 -6.16
CA SER A 187 -1.65 -7.47 -6.89
C SER A 187 -3.13 -7.79 -7.01
N VAL A 188 -3.95 -6.75 -7.22
CA VAL A 188 -5.41 -6.89 -7.36
C VAL A 188 -5.84 -6.43 -8.74
N PHE A 189 -6.66 -7.24 -9.41
CA PHE A 189 -7.45 -6.83 -10.56
C PHE A 189 -8.87 -6.55 -10.13
N ALA A 190 -9.43 -5.44 -10.61
CA ALA A 190 -10.83 -5.10 -10.37
C ALA A 190 -11.45 -4.33 -11.55
N PRO A 191 -12.79 -4.35 -11.66
CA PRO A 191 -13.54 -3.52 -12.61
C PRO A 191 -13.35 -2.01 -12.38
N THR A 192 -13.19 -1.59 -11.12
CA THR A 192 -13.09 -0.17 -10.74
C THR A 192 -11.93 0.09 -9.79
N VAL A 193 -11.50 1.35 -9.71
CA VAL A 193 -10.43 1.74 -8.78
C VAL A 193 -10.91 1.61 -7.33
N ALA A 194 -12.21 1.86 -7.10
CA ALA A 194 -12.79 1.76 -5.77
C ALA A 194 -12.86 0.30 -5.29
N ASP A 195 -13.24 -0.65 -6.16
CA ASP A 195 -13.22 -2.09 -5.83
C ASP A 195 -11.78 -2.58 -5.58
N ALA A 196 -10.81 -2.16 -6.41
CA ALA A 196 -9.41 -2.49 -6.18
C ALA A 196 -8.92 -1.94 -4.84
N TRP A 197 -9.24 -0.68 -4.53
CA TRP A 197 -8.82 -0.01 -3.31
C TRP A 197 -9.43 -0.63 -2.05
N ASP A 198 -10.72 -0.99 -2.06
CA ASP A 198 -11.34 -1.68 -0.93
C ASP A 198 -10.65 -3.02 -0.64
N ALA A 199 -10.30 -3.77 -1.68
CA ALA A 199 -9.52 -5.00 -1.54
C ALA A 199 -8.13 -4.72 -0.97
N MET A 200 -7.44 -3.69 -1.45
CA MET A 200 -6.14 -3.28 -0.91
C MET A 200 -6.23 -2.86 0.56
N CYS A 201 -7.28 -2.13 0.95
CA CYS A 201 -7.51 -1.74 2.35
C CYS A 201 -7.66 -2.94 3.29
N ALA A 202 -8.24 -4.05 2.82
CA ALA A 202 -8.31 -5.30 3.58
C ALA A 202 -6.97 -6.06 3.62
N LEU A 203 -6.05 -5.77 2.69
CA LEU A 203 -4.78 -6.48 2.54
C LEU A 203 -3.60 -5.82 3.26
N TYR A 204 -3.61 -4.51 3.46
CA TYR A 204 -2.44 -3.83 4.04
C TYR A 204 -2.11 -4.33 5.45
N ASP A 205 -0.84 -4.65 5.67
CA ASP A 205 -0.33 -5.01 6.99
C ASP A 205 -0.37 -3.81 7.94
N ALA A 206 -0.54 -4.06 9.24
CA ALA A 206 -0.69 -2.99 10.24
C ALA A 206 0.50 -2.02 10.31
N ASP A 207 1.69 -2.46 9.87
CA ASP A 207 2.91 -1.67 9.79
C ASP A 207 3.13 -1.02 8.41
N ALA A 208 2.24 -1.23 7.44
CA ALA A 208 2.26 -0.54 6.16
C ALA A 208 2.22 0.98 6.37
N ARG A 209 3.14 1.70 5.73
CA ARG A 209 3.30 3.15 5.89
C ARG A 209 2.73 3.90 4.70
N LEU A 210 1.41 3.99 4.64
CA LEU A 210 0.71 4.70 3.57
C LEU A 210 0.67 6.20 3.83
N ASP A 211 0.93 6.99 2.81
CA ASP A 211 0.88 8.45 2.85
C ASP A 211 -0.57 8.94 2.76
N ALA A 212 -1.06 9.52 3.86
CA ALA A 212 -2.43 10.02 3.97
C ALA A 212 -2.62 11.45 3.44
N ARG A 213 -1.57 12.10 2.94
CA ARG A 213 -1.68 13.47 2.44
C ARG A 213 -2.66 13.51 1.25
N PRO A 214 -3.63 14.43 1.24
CA PRO A 214 -4.57 14.54 0.13
C PRO A 214 -3.87 14.93 -1.17
N LEU A 215 -4.47 14.60 -2.31
CA LEU A 215 -4.01 15.16 -3.58
C LEU A 215 -4.09 16.70 -3.58
N PRO A 216 -3.07 17.41 -4.07
CA PRO A 216 -3.14 18.85 -4.26
C PRO A 216 -4.18 19.20 -5.32
N ALA A 217 -4.64 20.45 -5.30
CA ALA A 217 -5.66 20.93 -6.25
C ALA A 217 -5.20 20.84 -7.72
N ALA A 218 -3.91 21.07 -7.98
CA ALA A 218 -3.26 20.88 -9.28
C ALA A 218 -2.14 19.83 -9.15
N PRO A 219 -2.46 18.53 -9.28
CA PRO A 219 -1.46 17.47 -9.18
C PRO A 219 -0.40 17.57 -10.26
N ARG A 220 0.86 17.58 -9.86
CA ARG A 220 2.00 17.45 -10.78
C ARG A 220 2.22 15.99 -11.13
N VAL A 221 2.37 15.70 -12.42
CA VAL A 221 2.55 14.34 -12.92
C VAL A 221 3.73 14.31 -13.89
N TYR A 222 4.73 13.50 -13.60
CA TYR A 222 5.80 13.23 -14.55
C TYR A 222 5.24 12.43 -15.74
N VAL A 223 5.76 12.72 -16.93
CA VAL A 223 5.52 11.97 -18.17
C VAL A 223 6.86 11.78 -18.88
N PRO A 224 7.09 10.66 -19.60
CA PRO A 224 8.30 10.50 -20.37
C PRO A 224 8.48 11.67 -21.35
N GLU A 225 9.65 12.29 -21.34
CA GLU A 225 9.99 13.35 -22.30
C GLU A 225 9.90 12.83 -23.74
N LEU A 226 10.36 11.59 -23.95
CA LEU A 226 10.26 10.87 -25.21
C LEU A 226 9.73 9.46 -24.96
N LEU A 227 8.75 9.04 -25.75
CA LEU A 227 8.29 7.65 -25.75
C LEU A 227 9.30 6.76 -26.47
N ASP A 228 9.59 5.62 -25.85
CA ASP A 228 10.52 4.61 -26.34
C ASP A 228 10.17 4.20 -27.79
N PRO A 229 11.16 4.00 -28.69
CA PRO A 229 10.90 3.62 -30.08
C PRO A 229 10.04 2.35 -30.24
N THR A 230 10.04 1.46 -29.25
CA THR A 230 9.25 0.22 -29.27
C THR A 230 7.74 0.45 -29.06
N VAL A 231 7.31 1.64 -28.61
CA VAL A 231 5.90 2.01 -28.47
C VAL A 231 5.27 2.15 -29.86
N CYS A 232 4.26 1.33 -30.15
CA CYS A 232 3.60 1.34 -31.45
C CYS A 232 2.68 2.55 -31.60
N GLU A 233 2.31 2.87 -32.85
CA GLU A 233 1.51 4.06 -33.17
C GLU A 233 0.18 4.12 -32.41
N ALA A 234 -0.52 2.99 -32.30
CA ALA A 234 -1.78 2.93 -31.57
C ALA A 234 -1.62 3.23 -30.07
N SER A 235 -0.53 2.75 -29.45
CA SER A 235 -0.20 3.07 -28.06
C SER A 235 0.27 4.50 -27.88
N ARG A 236 0.96 5.09 -28.87
CA ARG A 236 1.34 6.52 -28.86
C ARG A 236 0.10 7.41 -28.90
N ALA A 237 -0.84 7.11 -29.81
CA ALA A 237 -2.11 7.82 -29.90
C ALA A 237 -2.92 7.70 -28.60
N GLY A 238 -3.04 6.48 -28.05
CA GLY A 238 -3.71 6.25 -26.78
C GLY A 238 -3.06 7.00 -25.61
N PHE A 239 -1.72 7.06 -25.57
CA PHE A 239 -1.01 7.79 -24.51
C PHE A 239 -1.20 9.30 -24.64
N ALA A 240 -1.08 9.87 -25.84
CA ALA A 240 -1.32 11.30 -26.07
C ALA A 240 -2.75 11.71 -25.66
N ASP A 241 -3.71 10.82 -25.90
CA ASP A 241 -5.10 10.99 -25.49
C ASP A 241 -5.28 10.93 -23.96
N ALA A 242 -4.60 9.99 -23.29
CA ALA A 242 -4.55 9.89 -21.84
C ALA A 242 -3.92 11.15 -21.19
N LEU A 243 -2.84 11.69 -21.78
CA LEU A 243 -2.25 12.95 -21.31
C LEU A 243 -3.24 14.12 -21.41
N SER A 244 -4.05 14.16 -22.48
CA SER A 244 -5.11 15.16 -22.62
C SER A 244 -6.17 15.02 -21.52
N THR A 245 -6.52 13.79 -21.14
CA THR A 245 -7.44 13.52 -20.01
C THR A 245 -6.84 13.97 -18.67
N LEU A 246 -5.55 13.71 -18.40
CA LEU A 246 -4.87 14.19 -17.19
C LEU A 246 -4.81 15.73 -17.14
N ALA A 247 -4.48 16.38 -18.25
CA ALA A 247 -4.49 17.85 -18.34
C ALA A 247 -5.90 18.42 -18.12
N GLY A 248 -6.94 17.76 -18.66
CA GLY A 248 -8.34 18.13 -18.44
C GLY A 248 -8.80 18.02 -16.97
N LEU A 249 -8.14 17.17 -16.17
CA LEU A 249 -8.33 17.08 -14.72
C LEU A 249 -7.58 18.15 -13.92
N GLY A 250 -6.87 19.07 -14.60
CA GLY A 250 -6.06 20.11 -13.96
C GLY A 250 -4.68 19.62 -13.51
N CYS A 251 -4.20 18.48 -14.02
CA CYS A 251 -2.85 18.02 -13.71
C CYS A 251 -1.79 18.84 -14.48
N GLU A 252 -0.71 19.20 -13.80
CA GLU A 252 0.47 19.81 -14.40
C GLU A 252 1.41 18.71 -14.89
N LEU A 253 1.50 18.55 -16.22
CA LEU A 253 2.36 17.54 -16.84
C LEU A 253 3.80 18.04 -16.93
N GLN A 254 4.74 17.25 -16.40
CA GLN A 254 6.17 17.58 -16.39
C GLN A 254 6.98 16.52 -17.15
N PRO A 255 7.76 16.90 -18.16
CA PRO A 255 8.66 15.96 -18.83
C PRO A 255 9.70 15.38 -17.85
N LEU A 256 9.98 14.10 -17.99
CA LEU A 256 11.02 13.36 -17.27
C LEU A 256 11.90 12.59 -18.26
N ASP A 257 13.21 12.76 -18.14
CA ASP A 257 14.17 11.83 -18.74
C ASP A 257 14.12 10.49 -17.99
N ASP A 258 13.49 9.49 -18.60
CA ASP A 258 13.29 8.17 -18.00
C ASP A 258 14.44 7.19 -18.31
N ALA A 259 15.53 7.62 -18.97
CA ALA A 259 16.66 6.76 -19.28
C ALA A 259 17.26 6.06 -18.05
N PRO A 260 17.44 6.72 -16.88
CA PRO A 260 17.88 6.05 -15.66
C PRO A 260 16.89 4.99 -15.15
N LEU A 261 15.59 5.15 -15.40
CA LEU A 261 14.57 4.15 -15.04
C LEU A 261 14.63 2.95 -15.99
N ALA A 262 14.87 3.21 -17.27
CA ALA A 262 15.06 2.18 -18.29
C ALA A 262 16.31 1.32 -18.02
N GLU A 263 17.39 1.94 -17.53
CA GLU A 263 18.60 1.23 -17.09
C GLU A 263 18.29 0.24 -15.96
N VAL A 264 17.63 0.72 -14.89
CA VAL A 264 17.23 -0.13 -13.76
C VAL A 264 16.28 -1.25 -14.20
N ALA A 265 15.38 -0.97 -15.16
CA ALA A 265 14.46 -1.97 -15.72
C ALA A 265 15.18 -3.17 -16.37
N GLY A 266 16.38 -2.96 -16.95
CA GLY A 266 17.21 -4.03 -17.52
C GLY A 266 17.78 -4.96 -16.46
N TRP A 267 18.12 -4.42 -15.28
CA TRP A 267 18.81 -5.18 -14.23
C TRP A 267 18.06 -6.42 -13.77
N LEU A 268 16.72 -6.41 -13.78
CA LEU A 268 15.91 -7.55 -13.34
C LEU A 268 16.22 -8.87 -14.08
N TYR A 269 16.59 -8.79 -15.36
CA TYR A 269 16.85 -9.98 -16.19
C TYR A 269 18.28 -10.04 -16.73
N GLU A 270 19.03 -8.95 -16.70
CA GLU A 270 20.39 -8.86 -17.25
C GLU A 270 21.49 -9.08 -16.19
N THR A 271 21.12 -9.17 -14.91
CA THR A 271 22.06 -9.31 -13.79
C THR A 271 21.75 -10.53 -12.91
N ALA A 272 22.53 -10.69 -11.84
CA ALA A 272 22.36 -11.73 -10.84
C ALA A 272 21.02 -11.70 -10.07
N LEU A 273 20.19 -10.66 -10.22
CA LEU A 273 18.83 -10.65 -9.65
C LEU A 273 17.96 -11.81 -10.16
N VAL A 274 18.24 -12.34 -11.35
CA VAL A 274 17.55 -13.53 -11.88
C VAL A 274 17.76 -14.78 -11.00
N ALA A 275 18.79 -14.81 -10.15
CA ALA A 275 19.05 -15.89 -9.22
C ALA A 275 17.90 -16.12 -8.23
N GLU A 276 17.11 -15.11 -7.88
CA GLU A 276 15.95 -15.29 -6.99
C GLU A 276 14.87 -16.20 -7.61
N ARG A 277 14.74 -16.22 -8.95
CA ARG A 277 13.83 -17.15 -9.64
C ARG A 277 14.28 -18.59 -9.52
N TYR A 278 15.59 -18.80 -9.61
CA TYR A 278 16.18 -20.11 -9.38
C TYR A 278 16.01 -20.51 -7.92
N GLU A 279 16.31 -19.62 -6.99
CA GLU A 279 16.16 -19.87 -5.55
C GLU A 279 14.75 -20.30 -5.18
N ALA A 280 13.74 -19.59 -5.68
CA ALA A 280 12.34 -19.84 -5.38
C ALA A 280 11.87 -21.27 -5.64
N ILE A 281 12.48 -21.96 -6.60
CA ILE A 281 12.12 -23.32 -7.00
C ILE A 281 13.33 -24.25 -7.10
N ARG A 282 14.45 -23.91 -6.44
CA ARG A 282 15.77 -24.58 -6.60
C ARG A 282 15.66 -26.09 -6.54
N ASP A 283 15.08 -26.59 -5.44
CA ASP A 283 14.93 -28.01 -5.17
C ASP A 283 14.13 -28.75 -6.25
N PHE A 284 13.06 -28.14 -6.74
CA PHE A 284 12.27 -28.70 -7.85
C PHE A 284 13.04 -28.63 -9.17
N PHE A 285 13.65 -27.49 -9.47
CA PHE A 285 14.36 -27.25 -10.71
C PHE A 285 15.56 -28.19 -10.87
N ASP A 286 16.35 -28.40 -9.82
CA ASP A 286 17.51 -29.30 -9.83
C ASP A 286 17.11 -30.77 -10.03
N ARG A 287 15.92 -31.16 -9.57
CA ARG A 287 15.40 -32.53 -9.76
C ARG A 287 14.70 -32.74 -11.10
N GLN A 288 13.98 -31.72 -11.61
CA GLN A 288 12.98 -31.91 -12.66
C GLN A 288 12.82 -30.69 -13.60
N SER A 289 13.93 -30.03 -13.97
CA SER A 289 13.91 -28.87 -14.87
C SER A 289 13.23 -29.13 -16.24
N GLU A 290 13.13 -30.37 -16.69
CA GLU A 290 12.46 -30.77 -17.93
C GLU A 290 10.95 -30.43 -17.94
N SER A 291 10.31 -30.37 -16.78
CA SER A 291 8.90 -30.00 -16.59
C SER A 291 8.64 -28.49 -16.66
N VAL A 292 9.70 -27.68 -16.68
CA VAL A 292 9.62 -26.23 -16.89
C VAL A 292 9.63 -25.94 -18.38
N MET A 293 8.68 -25.19 -18.93
CA MET A 293 8.65 -24.95 -20.38
C MET A 293 9.65 -23.88 -20.83
N GLU A 294 10.04 -23.89 -22.11
CA GLU A 294 10.78 -22.76 -22.68
C GLU A 294 9.85 -21.56 -22.98
N PRO A 295 10.33 -20.31 -22.85
CA PRO A 295 11.68 -19.90 -22.45
C PRO A 295 11.89 -19.81 -20.92
N VAL A 296 10.90 -20.20 -20.10
CA VAL A 296 10.97 -20.07 -18.63
C VAL A 296 12.15 -20.87 -18.07
N ARG A 297 12.35 -22.11 -18.52
CA ARG A 297 13.47 -22.95 -18.10
C ARG A 297 14.82 -22.29 -18.34
N GLY A 298 15.07 -21.77 -19.55
CA GLY A 298 16.31 -21.06 -19.85
C GLY A 298 16.54 -19.82 -18.99
N ILE A 299 15.48 -19.07 -18.66
CA ILE A 299 15.57 -17.90 -17.78
C ILE A 299 15.95 -18.32 -16.35
N VAL A 300 15.30 -19.35 -15.81
CA VAL A 300 15.58 -19.86 -14.45
C VAL A 300 16.99 -20.47 -14.38
N ALA A 301 17.41 -21.20 -15.41
CA ALA A 301 18.75 -21.82 -15.47
C ALA A 301 19.88 -20.79 -15.34
N ARG A 302 19.74 -19.59 -15.93
CA ARG A 302 20.73 -18.50 -15.78
C ARG A 302 20.95 -18.07 -14.34
N GLY A 303 19.93 -18.20 -13.49
CA GLY A 303 20.02 -17.90 -12.06
C GLY A 303 20.95 -18.85 -11.30
N ARG A 304 21.04 -20.10 -11.74
CA ARG A 304 21.95 -21.12 -11.18
C ARG A 304 23.43 -20.79 -11.39
N GLU A 305 23.75 -20.04 -12.43
CA GLU A 305 25.12 -19.71 -12.84
C GLU A 305 25.68 -18.48 -12.12
N GLN A 306 24.86 -17.77 -11.34
CA GLN A 306 25.24 -16.51 -10.68
C GLN A 306 25.94 -16.78 -9.36
N SER A 307 27.02 -16.05 -9.07
CA SER A 307 27.69 -16.13 -7.77
C SER A 307 27.05 -15.20 -6.73
N ALA A 308 27.33 -15.47 -5.46
CA ALA A 308 26.97 -14.53 -4.38
C ALA A 308 27.64 -13.15 -4.56
N ALA A 309 28.85 -13.11 -5.12
CA ALA A 309 29.56 -11.85 -5.39
C ALA A 309 28.82 -11.00 -6.44
N ASP A 310 28.35 -11.63 -7.53
CA ASP A 310 27.57 -10.94 -8.57
C ASP A 310 26.26 -10.39 -8.01
N LEU A 311 25.59 -11.14 -7.12
CA LEU A 311 24.37 -10.71 -6.45
C LEU A 311 24.62 -9.53 -5.52
N LEU A 312 25.66 -9.57 -4.68
CA LEU A 312 26.03 -8.47 -3.80
C LEU A 312 26.40 -7.20 -4.58
N GLU A 313 27.08 -7.35 -5.72
CA GLU A 313 27.43 -6.22 -6.59
C GLU A 313 26.18 -5.51 -7.13
N VAL A 314 25.22 -6.26 -7.68
CA VAL A 314 23.98 -5.65 -8.19
C VAL A 314 23.09 -5.12 -7.07
N GLN A 315 23.07 -5.74 -5.89
CA GLN A 315 22.35 -5.22 -4.73
C GLN A 315 22.90 -3.86 -4.29
N ALA A 316 24.22 -3.68 -4.27
CA ALA A 316 24.85 -2.39 -3.97
C ALA A 316 24.47 -1.33 -5.02
N LYS A 317 24.56 -1.68 -6.32
CA LYS A 317 24.11 -0.81 -7.42
C LYS A 317 22.63 -0.41 -7.29
N LEU A 318 21.77 -1.35 -6.90
CA LEU A 318 20.35 -1.11 -6.69
C LEU A 318 20.09 -0.19 -5.49
N ALA A 319 20.82 -0.35 -4.39
CA ALA A 319 20.72 0.53 -3.23
C ALA A 319 21.11 1.99 -3.58
N GLU A 320 22.17 2.17 -4.36
CA GLU A 320 22.56 3.49 -4.87
C GLU A 320 21.48 4.08 -5.80
N ALA A 321 20.97 3.28 -6.74
CA ALA A 321 19.90 3.69 -7.65
C ALA A 321 18.63 4.09 -6.90
N ARG A 322 18.22 3.33 -5.88
CA ARG A 322 17.10 3.66 -5.00
C ARG A 322 17.32 5.01 -4.32
N THR A 323 18.51 5.24 -3.75
CA THR A 323 18.82 6.51 -3.08
C THR A 323 18.79 7.69 -4.04
N ARG A 324 19.34 7.52 -5.24
CA ARG A 324 19.39 8.57 -6.26
C ARG A 324 18.02 8.87 -6.86
N LEU A 325 17.29 7.85 -7.29
CA LEU A 325 16.04 7.99 -8.05
C LEU A 325 14.83 8.28 -7.17
N ASN A 326 14.86 7.92 -5.87
CA ASN A 326 13.79 8.37 -4.97
C ASN A 326 13.79 9.88 -4.71
N LYS A 327 14.90 10.59 -5.00
CA LYS A 327 14.94 12.06 -4.94
C LYS A 327 14.02 12.73 -5.95
N LEU A 328 13.54 12.01 -6.97
CA LEU A 328 12.50 12.50 -7.89
C LEU A 328 11.21 12.89 -7.15
N TRP A 329 11.00 12.38 -5.94
CA TRP A 329 9.81 12.60 -5.12
C TRP A 329 10.02 13.60 -3.98
N ASP A 330 11.20 14.21 -3.88
CA ASP A 330 11.57 15.10 -2.79
C ASP A 330 11.22 16.57 -3.07
N GLY A 331 10.78 17.29 -2.03
CA GLY A 331 10.49 18.71 -2.07
C GLY A 331 9.00 19.05 -2.14
N ALA A 332 8.66 20.31 -1.86
CA ALA A 332 7.28 20.80 -1.89
C ALA A 332 6.66 20.79 -3.29
N ASP A 333 7.51 20.81 -4.30
CA ASP A 333 7.18 20.91 -5.73
C ASP A 333 7.18 19.55 -6.45
N ALA A 334 7.47 18.46 -5.74
CA ALA A 334 7.60 17.12 -6.31
C ALA A 334 6.27 16.64 -6.91
N PRO A 335 6.30 15.91 -8.04
CA PRO A 335 5.11 15.31 -8.60
C PRO A 335 4.54 14.21 -7.71
N VAL A 336 3.23 14.03 -7.80
CA VAL A 336 2.51 13.01 -7.04
C VAL A 336 2.55 11.64 -7.72
N ALA A 337 2.83 11.60 -9.02
CA ALA A 337 2.89 10.40 -9.83
C ALA A 337 3.76 10.58 -11.09
N LEU A 338 4.18 9.47 -11.68
CA LEU A 338 4.68 9.31 -13.05
C LEU A 338 3.62 8.54 -13.84
N ALA A 339 3.18 9.07 -14.98
CA ALA A 339 2.27 8.41 -15.91
C ALA A 339 3.04 7.85 -17.11
N VAL A 340 2.89 6.55 -17.39
CA VAL A 340 3.52 5.85 -18.52
C VAL A 340 2.49 4.96 -19.23
N PRO A 341 2.68 4.60 -20.52
CA PRO A 341 1.92 3.50 -21.11
C PRO A 341 2.11 2.23 -20.29
N SER A 342 1.04 1.50 -19.97
CA SER A 342 1.18 0.24 -19.22
C SER A 342 1.95 -0.84 -19.99
N ALA A 343 1.89 -0.78 -21.32
CA ALA A 343 2.67 -1.60 -22.24
C ALA A 343 2.91 -0.83 -23.56
N PRO A 344 4.04 -1.05 -24.25
CA PRO A 344 4.35 -0.35 -25.50
C PRO A 344 3.48 -0.79 -26.69
N PHE A 345 2.96 -2.02 -26.68
CA PHE A 345 2.12 -2.60 -27.73
C PHE A 345 1.32 -3.79 -27.18
N LEU A 346 0.38 -4.31 -27.96
CA LEU A 346 -0.42 -5.51 -27.68
C LEU A 346 -0.24 -6.50 -28.84
N PRO A 347 0.57 -7.56 -28.68
CA PRO A 347 0.83 -8.51 -29.76
C PRO A 347 -0.27 -9.55 -29.91
N THR A 348 -0.36 -10.14 -31.10
CA THR A 348 -1.09 -11.40 -31.29
C THR A 348 -0.36 -12.56 -30.61
N ILE A 349 -1.09 -13.66 -30.32
CA ILE A 349 -0.49 -14.89 -29.81
C ILE A 349 0.57 -15.40 -30.80
N ASP A 350 0.29 -15.39 -32.11
CA ASP A 350 1.24 -15.81 -33.14
C ASP A 350 2.52 -14.95 -33.16
N GLN A 351 2.39 -13.62 -33.03
CA GLN A 351 3.54 -12.72 -32.93
C GLN A 351 4.36 -13.00 -31.66
N MET A 352 3.70 -13.26 -30.53
CA MET A 352 4.38 -13.62 -29.29
C MET A 352 5.14 -14.94 -29.44
N LEU A 353 4.53 -15.97 -30.04
CA LEU A 353 5.17 -17.27 -30.22
C LEU A 353 6.29 -17.25 -31.26
N ALA A 354 6.26 -16.35 -32.23
CA ALA A 354 7.31 -16.19 -33.23
C ALA A 354 8.62 -15.64 -32.64
N ASP A 355 8.54 -14.80 -31.60
CA ASP A 355 9.70 -14.23 -30.92
C ASP A 355 9.45 -14.06 -29.40
N PRO A 356 9.37 -15.18 -28.64
CA PRO A 356 8.79 -15.21 -27.30
C PRO A 356 9.64 -14.54 -26.23
N VAL A 357 10.92 -14.29 -26.50
CA VAL A 357 11.84 -13.62 -25.57
C VAL A 357 11.81 -12.12 -25.81
N GLU A 358 12.03 -11.67 -27.05
CA GLU A 358 12.12 -10.24 -27.36
C GLU A 358 10.78 -9.54 -27.21
N GLN A 359 9.68 -10.15 -27.67
CA GLN A 359 8.35 -9.54 -27.49
C GLN A 359 8.04 -9.34 -26.00
N ASN A 360 8.33 -10.36 -25.17
CA ASN A 360 8.15 -10.27 -23.73
C ASN A 360 9.07 -9.22 -23.08
N ARG A 361 10.33 -9.12 -23.52
CA ARG A 361 11.28 -8.11 -23.02
C ARG A 361 10.75 -6.71 -23.27
N ARG A 362 10.26 -6.44 -24.48
CA ARG A 362 9.70 -5.14 -24.85
C ARG A 362 8.46 -4.78 -24.00
N LEU A 363 7.59 -5.75 -23.69
CA LEU A 363 6.44 -5.51 -22.80
C LEU A 363 6.85 -4.95 -21.42
N GLY A 364 8.07 -5.26 -20.95
CA GLY A 364 8.58 -4.82 -19.64
C GLY A 364 9.14 -3.39 -19.57
N ARG A 365 9.17 -2.64 -20.69
CA ARG A 365 9.87 -1.34 -20.81
C ARG A 365 9.47 -0.31 -19.74
N TYR A 366 8.19 -0.29 -19.36
CA TYR A 366 7.63 0.68 -18.42
C TYR A 366 7.24 0.08 -17.06
N THR A 367 7.60 -1.18 -16.81
CA THR A 367 7.12 -1.91 -15.64
C THR A 367 8.23 -2.47 -14.75
N ASN A 368 9.35 -2.92 -15.32
CA ASN A 368 10.38 -3.69 -14.59
C ASN A 368 11.08 -2.89 -13.48
N PHE A 369 11.21 -1.56 -13.59
CA PHE A 369 11.93 -0.75 -12.61
C PHE A 369 11.14 -0.51 -11.31
N VAL A 370 9.81 -0.62 -11.35
CA VAL A 370 8.94 -0.11 -10.27
C VAL A 370 9.23 -0.81 -8.94
N ASN A 371 9.25 -2.14 -8.91
CA ASN A 371 9.48 -2.89 -7.68
C ASN A 371 10.95 -2.82 -7.25
N LEU A 372 11.86 -2.79 -8.22
CA LEU A 372 13.28 -2.56 -7.97
C LEU A 372 13.50 -1.25 -7.22
N LEU A 373 12.75 -0.18 -7.53
CA LEU A 373 12.84 1.11 -6.83
C LEU A 373 11.97 1.22 -5.57
N GLY A 374 11.20 0.17 -5.23
CA GLY A 374 10.32 0.13 -4.06
C GLY A 374 9.00 0.90 -4.25
N TRP A 375 8.63 1.21 -5.49
CA TRP A 375 7.49 2.07 -5.82
C TRP A 375 6.15 1.33 -5.84
N ALA A 376 5.06 2.10 -5.73
CA ALA A 376 3.68 1.65 -5.92
C ALA A 376 3.19 2.01 -7.32
N ALA A 377 2.17 1.29 -7.81
CA ALA A 377 1.62 1.56 -9.13
C ALA A 377 0.14 1.16 -9.27
N VAL A 378 -0.62 1.92 -10.06
CA VAL A 378 -2.00 1.61 -10.43
C VAL A 378 -2.12 1.70 -11.95
N ALA A 379 -2.33 0.56 -12.61
CA ALA A 379 -2.72 0.52 -14.01
C ALA A 379 -4.22 0.81 -14.13
N VAL A 380 -4.59 1.71 -15.03
CA VAL A 380 -5.97 2.15 -15.26
C VAL A 380 -6.32 2.19 -16.74
N PRO A 381 -7.56 1.84 -17.12
CA PRO A 381 -8.04 2.00 -18.48
C PRO A 381 -8.02 3.46 -18.93
N ALA A 382 -7.65 3.69 -20.20
CA ALA A 382 -7.55 5.03 -20.78
C ALA A 382 -8.41 5.21 -22.03
N SER A 383 -8.41 4.25 -22.96
CA SER A 383 -9.20 4.32 -24.20
C SER A 383 -9.44 2.93 -24.80
N ILE A 384 -10.45 2.82 -25.66
CA ILE A 384 -10.53 1.74 -26.65
C ILE A 384 -9.93 2.28 -27.94
N ARG A 385 -8.92 1.58 -28.46
CA ARG A 385 -8.20 1.94 -29.68
C ARG A 385 -9.12 1.80 -30.90
N ALA A 386 -8.70 2.40 -32.02
CA ALA A 386 -9.42 2.32 -33.29
C ALA A 386 -9.62 0.89 -33.82
N ASP A 387 -8.77 -0.06 -33.40
CA ASP A 387 -8.88 -1.49 -33.73
C ASP A 387 -9.72 -2.31 -32.73
N GLY A 388 -10.38 -1.66 -31.77
CA GLY A 388 -11.28 -2.29 -30.81
C GLY A 388 -10.59 -2.91 -29.59
N LEU A 389 -9.26 -2.78 -29.49
CA LEU A 389 -8.49 -3.28 -28.36
C LEU A 389 -8.33 -2.19 -27.28
N PRO A 390 -8.31 -2.55 -25.99
CA PRO A 390 -8.12 -1.57 -24.93
C PRO A 390 -6.67 -1.06 -24.87
N PHE A 391 -6.54 0.16 -24.37
CA PHE A 391 -5.29 0.80 -24.00
C PHE A 391 -5.39 1.36 -22.58
N GLY A 392 -4.30 1.28 -21.83
CA GLY A 392 -4.22 1.76 -20.45
C GLY A 392 -2.89 2.44 -20.14
N ILE A 393 -2.91 3.27 -19.10
CA ILE A 393 -1.72 3.88 -18.53
C ILE A 393 -1.48 3.35 -17.12
N THR A 394 -0.24 3.41 -16.66
CA THR A 394 0.12 3.13 -15.28
C THR A 394 0.53 4.42 -14.60
N LEU A 395 -0.11 4.73 -13.47
CA LEU A 395 0.29 5.79 -12.55
C LEU A 395 1.23 5.17 -11.51
N ILE A 396 2.44 5.69 -11.40
CA ILE A 396 3.52 5.17 -10.55
C ILE A 396 3.88 6.24 -9.52
N GLY A 397 4.09 5.86 -8.26
CA GLY A 397 4.46 6.80 -7.20
C GLY A 397 5.42 6.17 -6.20
N PRO A 398 6.01 6.99 -5.31
CA PRO A 398 6.94 6.49 -4.30
C PRO A 398 6.28 5.49 -3.36
N ALA A 399 7.11 4.74 -2.62
CA ALA A 399 6.64 3.89 -1.53
C ALA A 399 5.70 4.67 -0.59
N GLY A 400 4.56 4.06 -0.26
CA GLY A 400 3.49 4.63 0.55
C GLY A 400 2.49 5.51 -0.22
N ALA A 401 2.72 5.87 -1.48
CA ALA A 401 1.82 6.76 -2.23
C ALA A 401 0.51 6.10 -2.69
N ASP A 402 0.25 4.85 -2.29
CA ASP A 402 -0.85 4.01 -2.77
C ASP A 402 -2.22 4.70 -2.71
N ALA A 403 -2.57 5.34 -1.60
CA ALA A 403 -3.85 6.02 -1.42
C ALA A 403 -4.03 7.20 -2.39
N ARG A 404 -2.99 8.02 -2.56
CA ARG A 404 -3.01 9.14 -3.52
C ARG A 404 -3.05 8.65 -4.96
N LEU A 405 -2.34 7.56 -5.26
CA LEU A 405 -2.40 6.92 -6.58
C LEU A 405 -3.81 6.40 -6.85
N ALA A 406 -4.47 5.76 -5.87
CA ALA A 406 -5.86 5.32 -5.98
C ALA A 406 -6.79 6.51 -6.25
N GLU A 407 -6.61 7.63 -5.54
CA GLU A 407 -7.41 8.83 -5.75
C GLU A 407 -7.24 9.40 -7.17
N LEU A 408 -5.99 9.57 -7.65
CA LEU A 408 -5.71 10.10 -8.98
C LEU A 408 -6.20 9.13 -10.08
N ALA A 409 -5.98 7.83 -9.87
CA ALA A 409 -6.46 6.76 -10.73
C ALA A 409 -7.99 6.78 -10.85
N GLN A 410 -8.72 6.98 -9.75
CA GLN A 410 -10.18 7.05 -9.79
C GLN A 410 -10.67 8.25 -10.61
N ARG A 411 -10.07 9.44 -10.38
CA ARG A 411 -10.41 10.65 -11.14
C ARG A 411 -10.14 10.44 -12.64
N PHE A 412 -8.98 9.86 -12.97
CA PHE A 412 -8.60 9.54 -14.34
C PHE A 412 -9.56 8.53 -14.99
N HIS A 413 -9.83 7.40 -14.33
CA HIS A 413 -10.64 6.32 -14.89
C HIS A 413 -12.05 6.80 -15.25
N HIS A 414 -12.69 7.60 -14.39
CA HIS A 414 -14.02 8.15 -14.68
C HIS A 414 -13.99 9.24 -15.76
N ALA A 415 -12.95 10.07 -15.82
CA ALA A 415 -12.80 11.05 -16.89
C ALA A 415 -12.55 10.40 -18.25
N ALA A 416 -11.76 9.32 -18.28
CA ALA A 416 -11.53 8.51 -19.46
C ALA A 416 -12.82 7.80 -19.91
N ASP A 417 -13.57 7.20 -18.99
CA ASP A 417 -14.87 6.58 -19.30
C ASP A 417 -15.88 7.59 -19.84
N ALA A 418 -15.98 8.78 -19.23
CA ALA A 418 -16.86 9.84 -19.73
C ALA A 418 -16.54 10.26 -21.19
N ARG A 419 -15.28 10.09 -21.61
CA ARG A 419 -14.79 10.46 -22.94
C ARG A 419 -14.88 9.31 -23.96
N HIS A 420 -14.74 8.06 -23.51
CA HIS A 420 -14.58 6.89 -24.39
C HIS A 420 -15.61 5.78 -24.18
N ALA A 421 -16.53 5.92 -23.20
CA ALA A 421 -17.50 4.89 -22.82
C ALA A 421 -16.85 3.51 -22.65
N LEU A 422 -15.84 3.45 -21.78
CA LEU A 422 -15.01 2.27 -21.55
C LEU A 422 -15.80 1.12 -20.93
N GLY A 423 -16.74 1.45 -20.04
CA GLY A 423 -17.43 0.44 -19.22
C GLY A 423 -16.45 -0.30 -18.30
N VAL A 424 -16.78 -1.54 -17.92
CA VAL A 424 -15.89 -2.40 -17.11
C VAL A 424 -15.56 -3.70 -17.80
N GLY A 425 -14.25 -3.95 -18.01
CA GLY A 425 -13.78 -5.13 -18.73
C GLY A 425 -14.43 -5.26 -20.11
N ALA A 426 -14.68 -6.51 -20.53
CA ALA A 426 -15.43 -6.87 -21.72
C ALA A 426 -16.88 -7.30 -21.37
N THR A 427 -17.43 -6.81 -20.26
CA THR A 427 -18.73 -7.26 -19.72
C THR A 427 -19.96 -6.59 -20.37
N GLY A 428 -19.74 -5.49 -21.11
CA GLY A 428 -20.82 -4.62 -21.62
C GLY A 428 -21.52 -3.79 -20.55
N ARG A 429 -21.07 -3.84 -19.29
CA ARG A 429 -21.59 -3.01 -18.19
C ARG A 429 -20.92 -1.64 -18.18
N THR A 430 -21.67 -0.61 -17.81
CA THR A 430 -21.16 0.76 -17.63
C THR A 430 -20.31 0.87 -16.37
N LEU A 431 -19.37 1.82 -16.36
CA LEU A 431 -18.64 2.16 -15.15
C LEU A 431 -19.62 2.71 -14.09
N PRO A 432 -19.61 2.20 -12.85
CA PRO A 432 -20.39 2.78 -11.75
C PRO A 432 -20.00 4.23 -11.48
N GLN A 433 -20.86 4.97 -10.77
CA GLN A 433 -20.50 6.32 -10.33
C GLN A 433 -19.31 6.27 -9.36
N ALA A 434 -18.42 7.27 -9.49
CA ALA A 434 -17.31 7.45 -8.56
C ALA A 434 -17.83 7.65 -7.14
N ARG A 435 -17.11 7.10 -6.17
CA ARG A 435 -17.41 7.28 -4.74
C ARG A 435 -16.15 7.69 -3.97
N PRO A 436 -16.29 8.29 -2.78
CA PRO A 436 -15.15 8.48 -1.89
C PRO A 436 -14.44 7.15 -1.61
N LEU A 437 -13.11 7.19 -1.67
CA LEU A 437 -12.28 6.05 -1.31
C LEU A 437 -12.11 6.01 0.22
N GLY A 438 -12.22 4.81 0.78
CA GLY A 438 -12.00 4.58 2.21
C GLY A 438 -10.52 4.64 2.59
N TRP A 439 -10.21 4.27 3.83
CA TRP A 439 -8.85 4.12 4.33
C TRP A 439 -8.72 2.76 5.05
N PRO A 440 -7.55 2.10 5.05
CA PRO A 440 -7.35 0.85 5.79
C PRO A 440 -7.75 0.99 7.26
N ALA A 441 -8.66 0.13 7.72
CA ALA A 441 -9.28 0.26 9.04
C ALA A 441 -8.22 0.28 10.16
N GLY A 442 -8.38 1.17 11.14
CA GLY A 442 -7.51 1.23 12.31
C GLY A 442 -6.08 1.76 12.09
N MET A 443 -5.70 2.11 10.86
CA MET A 443 -4.33 2.49 10.51
C MET A 443 -4.13 4.02 10.42
N PRO A 444 -3.22 4.64 11.20
CA PRO A 444 -2.74 6.00 10.92
C PRO A 444 -1.81 5.99 9.69
N GLY A 445 -1.90 7.01 8.85
CA GLY A 445 -0.97 7.21 7.74
C GLY A 445 0.41 7.72 8.18
N ARG A 446 1.37 7.69 7.26
CA ARG A 446 2.68 8.30 7.41
C ARG A 446 2.52 9.80 7.61
N GLY A 447 3.10 10.32 8.69
CA GLY A 447 2.95 11.72 9.09
C GLY A 447 1.65 11.99 9.85
N GLU A 448 0.95 10.95 10.33
CA GLU A 448 -0.17 11.05 11.27
C GLU A 448 0.19 10.34 12.59
N ILE A 449 -0.34 10.86 13.71
CA ILE A 449 -0.31 10.18 15.01
C ILE A 449 -1.69 9.63 15.35
N ALA A 450 -1.72 8.47 16.01
CA ALA A 450 -2.95 7.99 16.65
C ALA A 450 -3.15 8.72 18.00
N LEU A 451 -4.34 9.30 18.18
CA LEU A 451 -4.74 10.08 19.34
C LEU A 451 -6.12 9.64 19.83
N ALA A 452 -6.19 9.14 21.06
CA ALA A 452 -7.43 8.77 21.72
C ALA A 452 -8.09 9.97 22.42
N VAL A 453 -9.38 10.16 22.15
CA VAL A 453 -10.24 11.14 22.80
C VAL A 453 -11.36 10.44 23.58
N VAL A 454 -11.71 11.01 24.73
CA VAL A 454 -12.61 10.39 25.73
C VAL A 454 -13.76 11.32 26.14
N GLY A 455 -13.75 12.57 25.66
CA GLY A 455 -14.58 13.66 26.16
C GLY A 455 -15.22 14.49 25.07
N ALA A 456 -15.22 15.81 25.23
CA ALA A 456 -15.90 16.74 24.31
C ALA A 456 -15.43 16.68 22.85
N HIS A 457 -14.32 16.00 22.55
CA HIS A 457 -13.80 15.77 21.20
C HIS A 457 -14.35 14.50 20.52
N LEU A 458 -15.11 13.64 21.21
CA LEU A 458 -15.78 12.48 20.59
C LEU A 458 -16.71 12.94 19.44
N THR A 459 -16.94 12.07 18.47
CA THR A 459 -17.75 12.35 17.28
C THR A 459 -19.12 12.93 17.67
N GLY A 460 -19.47 14.06 17.07
CA GLY A 460 -20.73 14.78 17.34
C GLY A 460 -20.77 15.57 18.66
N LEU A 461 -19.69 15.60 19.45
CA LEU A 461 -19.60 16.41 20.67
C LEU A 461 -18.96 17.79 20.41
N PRO A 462 -19.15 18.78 21.31
CA PRO A 462 -18.94 20.20 21.01
C PRO A 462 -17.55 20.64 20.58
N LEU A 463 -16.50 19.85 20.82
CA LEU A 463 -15.11 20.17 20.43
C LEU A 463 -14.57 19.25 19.33
N ASN A 464 -15.37 18.32 18.78
CA ASN A 464 -14.93 17.43 17.71
C ASN A 464 -14.44 18.19 16.47
N TRP A 465 -15.01 19.37 16.18
CA TRP A 465 -14.58 20.23 15.08
C TRP A 465 -13.08 20.59 15.15
N GLN A 466 -12.46 20.63 16.33
CA GLN A 466 -11.03 20.92 16.49
C GLN A 466 -10.13 19.81 15.91
N LEU A 467 -10.63 18.57 15.89
CA LEU A 467 -9.97 17.45 15.21
C LEU A 467 -10.22 17.53 13.71
N VAL A 468 -11.49 17.66 13.32
CA VAL A 468 -11.91 17.66 11.90
C VAL A 468 -11.28 18.81 11.11
N GLU A 469 -11.22 20.03 11.67
CA GLU A 469 -10.60 21.19 11.00
C GLU A 469 -9.09 20.99 10.74
N ARG A 470 -8.43 20.14 11.53
CA ARG A 470 -7.02 19.80 11.41
C ARG A 470 -6.78 18.60 10.49
N GLY A 471 -7.81 18.13 9.81
CA GLY A 471 -7.75 16.98 8.92
C GLY A 471 -7.68 15.64 9.64
N ALA A 472 -8.06 15.57 10.92
CA ALA A 472 -8.07 14.31 11.64
C ALA A 472 -9.16 13.37 11.10
N ARG A 473 -8.87 12.07 11.12
CA ARG A 473 -9.77 11.01 10.67
C ARG A 473 -10.01 9.99 11.78
N LEU A 474 -11.27 9.67 12.04
CA LEU A 474 -11.62 8.62 13.01
C LEU A 474 -11.08 7.27 12.52
N LEU A 475 -10.30 6.59 13.36
CA LEU A 475 -9.77 5.25 13.08
C LEU A 475 -10.71 4.17 13.60
N ARG A 476 -11.14 4.29 14.85
CA ARG A 476 -12.05 3.34 15.52
C ARG A 476 -12.62 3.90 16.82
N THR A 477 -13.74 3.33 17.25
CA THR A 477 -14.25 3.43 18.62
C THR A 477 -13.88 2.15 19.37
N THR A 478 -13.35 2.28 20.58
CA THR A 478 -12.83 1.16 21.41
C THR A 478 -12.89 1.57 22.89
N ARG A 479 -12.25 0.81 23.78
CA ARG A 479 -12.19 1.11 25.21
C ARG A 479 -10.75 1.12 25.71
N THR A 480 -10.52 1.86 26.79
CA THR A 480 -9.28 1.73 27.56
C THR A 480 -9.18 0.36 28.21
N ALA A 481 -7.96 -0.08 28.54
CA ALA A 481 -7.74 -1.16 29.50
C ALA A 481 -8.45 -0.87 30.85
N PRO A 482 -8.72 -1.86 31.71
CA PRO A 482 -9.46 -1.69 32.97
C PRO A 482 -8.63 -1.03 34.10
N HIS A 483 -7.84 -0.01 33.78
CA HIS A 483 -6.91 0.68 34.68
C HIS A 483 -7.24 2.17 34.86
N TYR A 484 -8.41 2.61 34.40
CA TYR A 484 -8.76 4.03 34.35
C TYR A 484 -10.01 4.35 35.15
N ARG A 485 -10.11 5.60 35.60
CA ARG A 485 -11.36 6.19 36.11
C ARG A 485 -11.68 7.45 35.32
N LEU A 486 -12.97 7.66 35.08
CA LEU A 486 -13.50 8.82 34.38
C LEU A 486 -14.23 9.71 35.38
N HIS A 487 -13.90 11.00 35.41
CA HIS A 487 -14.53 11.97 36.30
C HIS A 487 -15.16 13.11 35.51
N ALA A 488 -16.29 13.65 35.96
CA ALA A 488 -16.88 14.86 35.37
C ALA A 488 -16.25 16.12 36.01
N LEU A 489 -15.47 16.90 35.25
CA LEU A 489 -14.73 18.03 35.81
C LEU A 489 -15.67 19.23 36.07
N PRO A 490 -15.61 19.85 37.26
CA PRO A 490 -16.41 21.04 37.55
C PRO A 490 -15.88 22.29 36.84
N GLY A 491 -16.80 23.17 36.42
CA GLY A 491 -16.45 24.51 35.92
C GLY A 491 -15.78 24.56 34.53
N THR A 492 -15.78 23.46 33.79
CA THR A 492 -15.28 23.43 32.41
C THR A 492 -16.37 23.83 31.41
N VAL A 493 -16.04 24.71 30.47
CA VAL A 493 -16.93 25.08 29.35
C VAL A 493 -16.23 24.78 28.01
N PRO A 494 -16.85 23.99 27.10
CA PRO A 494 -17.99 23.09 27.37
C PRO A 494 -17.63 22.06 28.46
N PRO A 495 -18.63 21.34 29.02
CA PRO A 495 -18.40 20.27 30.01
C PRO A 495 -17.40 19.24 29.49
N LYS A 496 -16.42 18.87 30.32
CA LYS A 496 -15.33 17.95 29.97
C LYS A 496 -15.13 16.89 31.05
N PRO A 497 -14.80 15.65 30.66
CA PRO A 497 -14.33 14.67 31.62
C PRO A 497 -12.82 14.77 31.85
N GLY A 498 -12.36 14.23 32.97
CA GLY A 498 -10.97 13.95 33.27
C GLY A 498 -10.76 12.45 33.39
N LEU A 499 -9.88 11.89 32.56
CA LEU A 499 -9.48 10.49 32.60
C LEU A 499 -8.18 10.35 33.39
N VAL A 500 -8.14 9.45 34.37
CA VAL A 500 -6.95 9.19 35.19
C VAL A 500 -6.65 7.71 35.26
N ARG A 501 -5.36 7.34 35.15
CA ARG A 501 -4.91 5.97 35.41
C ARG A 501 -4.81 5.77 36.92
N VAL A 502 -5.34 4.66 37.42
CA VAL A 502 -5.35 4.33 38.86
C VAL A 502 -4.57 3.04 39.15
N PRO A 503 -3.90 2.94 40.31
CA PRO A 503 -3.17 1.73 40.70
C PRO A 503 -4.08 0.59 41.21
N GLY A 504 -5.35 0.87 41.49
CA GLY A 504 -6.34 -0.09 42.00
C GLY A 504 -7.40 -0.47 40.95
N ALA A 505 -8.60 -0.84 41.41
CA ALA A 505 -9.71 -1.16 40.52
C ALA A 505 -10.10 0.04 39.65
N GLY A 506 -9.84 -0.07 38.35
CA GLY A 506 -10.32 0.86 37.31
C GLY A 506 -11.52 0.27 36.55
N ALA A 507 -11.85 0.91 35.44
CA ALA A 507 -12.89 0.51 34.51
C ALA A 507 -12.39 0.68 33.06
N GLU A 508 -13.05 -0.01 32.14
CA GLU A 508 -12.89 0.19 30.70
C GLU A 508 -13.77 1.36 30.26
N ILE A 509 -13.15 2.40 29.73
CA ILE A 509 -13.83 3.64 29.34
C ILE A 509 -13.82 3.75 27.82
N GLU A 510 -14.98 4.03 27.23
CA GLU A 510 -15.13 4.31 25.79
C GLU A 510 -14.22 5.46 25.35
N VAL A 511 -13.48 5.23 24.26
CA VAL A 511 -12.64 6.23 23.59
C VAL A 511 -12.82 6.12 22.08
N GLU A 512 -12.61 7.23 21.38
CA GLU A 512 -12.41 7.24 19.94
C GLU A 512 -10.93 7.47 19.64
N VAL A 513 -10.32 6.62 18.81
CA VAL A 513 -8.95 6.81 18.33
C VAL A 513 -9.00 7.49 16.97
N TRP A 514 -8.32 8.62 16.85
CA TRP A 514 -8.24 9.45 15.65
C TRP A 514 -6.81 9.46 15.12
N ALA A 515 -6.65 9.42 13.80
CA ALA A 515 -5.40 9.79 13.14
C ALA A 515 -5.38 11.31 12.99
N LEU A 516 -4.37 11.97 13.54
CA LEU A 516 -4.18 13.42 13.48
C LEU A 516 -2.86 13.71 12.76
N PRO A 517 -2.83 14.57 11.72
CA PRO A 517 -1.58 14.95 11.06
C PRO A 517 -0.55 15.50 12.05
N GLU A 518 0.68 14.99 12.02
CA GLU A 518 1.80 15.40 12.89
C GLU A 518 2.02 16.93 12.84
N ALA A 519 1.88 17.51 11.64
CA ALA A 519 2.03 18.94 11.40
C ALA A 519 1.02 19.82 12.16
N THR A 520 -0.13 19.27 12.57
CA THR A 520 -1.19 20.01 13.27
C THR A 520 -1.30 19.67 14.75
N VAL A 521 -0.49 18.73 15.26
CA VAL A 521 -0.50 18.31 16.68
C VAL A 521 -0.18 19.48 17.60
N GLY A 522 0.81 20.31 17.26
CA GLY A 522 1.17 21.47 18.09
C GLY A 522 0.03 22.48 18.24
N SER A 523 -0.68 22.77 17.14
CA SER A 523 -1.83 23.67 17.17
C SER A 523 -3.05 23.05 17.86
N PHE A 524 -3.16 21.72 17.90
CA PHE A 524 -4.17 21.01 18.68
C PHE A 524 -3.85 21.07 20.19
N LEU A 525 -2.60 20.78 20.56
CA LEU A 525 -2.12 20.81 21.95
C LEU A 525 -2.31 22.20 22.58
N ALA A 526 -2.09 23.27 21.82
CA ALA A 526 -2.31 24.65 22.29
C ALA A 526 -3.76 24.96 22.70
N LEU A 527 -4.74 24.17 22.25
CA LEU A 527 -6.15 24.31 22.62
C LEU A 527 -6.56 23.49 23.86
N ILE A 528 -5.62 22.76 24.47
CA ILE A 528 -5.88 21.90 25.63
C ILE A 528 -5.49 22.67 26.91
N PRO A 529 -6.45 23.29 27.63
CA PRO A 529 -6.14 23.99 28.87
C PRO A 529 -5.93 23.02 30.03
N ALA A 530 -5.19 23.47 31.05
CA ALA A 530 -5.22 22.83 32.36
C ALA A 530 -6.68 22.67 32.84
N PRO A 531 -7.02 21.55 33.49
CA PRO A 531 -6.14 20.49 34.00
C PRO A 531 -5.99 19.28 33.06
N LEU A 532 -6.29 19.45 31.77
CA LEU A 532 -6.18 18.38 30.78
C LEU A 532 -4.78 18.36 30.17
N GLY A 533 -4.33 17.17 29.75
CA GLY A 533 -3.08 16.99 29.03
C GLY A 533 -3.14 15.76 28.13
N LEU A 534 -2.13 15.60 27.29
CA LEU A 534 -1.94 14.39 26.50
C LEU A 534 -0.85 13.52 27.14
N GLY A 535 -1.12 12.24 27.29
CA GLY A 535 -0.15 11.24 27.72
C GLY A 535 -0.37 9.93 26.99
N THR A 536 0.06 8.81 27.57
CA THR A 536 -0.09 7.48 26.96
C THR A 536 -1.20 6.69 27.64
N LEU A 537 -2.16 6.23 26.84
CA LEU A 537 -3.24 5.35 27.24
C LEU A 537 -2.90 3.89 26.89
N ALA A 538 -3.40 2.96 27.70
CA ALA A 538 -3.46 1.54 27.35
C ALA A 538 -4.90 1.21 26.95
N LEU A 539 -5.07 0.50 25.83
CA LEU A 539 -6.35 0.09 25.29
C LEU A 539 -6.69 -1.35 25.68
N GLU A 540 -7.94 -1.74 25.51
CA GLU A 540 -8.44 -3.08 25.86
C GLU A 540 -7.74 -4.21 25.09
N ASP A 541 -7.22 -3.91 23.89
CA ASP A 541 -6.43 -4.83 23.04
C ASP A 541 -4.96 -4.98 23.48
N GLY A 542 -4.56 -4.30 24.57
CA GLY A 542 -3.19 -4.30 25.09
C GLY A 542 -2.24 -3.32 24.39
N SER A 543 -2.69 -2.66 23.32
CA SER A 543 -1.91 -1.62 22.65
C SER A 543 -1.85 -0.33 23.46
N THR A 544 -0.94 0.57 23.09
CA THR A 544 -0.84 1.91 23.67
C THR A 544 -1.03 2.98 22.61
N VAL A 545 -1.58 4.12 23.02
CA VAL A 545 -1.88 5.26 22.14
C VAL A 545 -1.74 6.56 22.91
N HIS A 546 -1.38 7.66 22.24
CA HIS A 546 -1.47 8.97 22.89
C HIS A 546 -2.92 9.33 23.14
N GLY A 547 -3.25 10.02 24.23
CA GLY A 547 -4.62 10.40 24.48
C GLY A 547 -4.80 11.32 25.68
N PHE A 548 -6.03 11.80 25.85
CA PHE A 548 -6.38 12.72 26.93
C PHE A 548 -6.26 12.06 28.31
N LEU A 549 -5.51 12.73 29.18
CA LEU A 549 -5.42 12.49 30.61
C LEU A 549 -5.76 13.77 31.37
N CYS A 550 -5.98 13.64 32.67
CA CYS A 550 -6.21 14.75 33.58
C CYS A 550 -5.21 14.73 34.73
N GLU A 551 -4.80 15.92 35.17
CA GLU A 551 -3.96 16.07 36.35
C GLU A 551 -4.67 15.53 37.59
N ALA A 552 -3.96 14.72 38.40
CA ALA A 552 -4.56 13.99 39.52
C ALA A 552 -5.25 14.90 40.56
N HIS A 553 -4.79 16.15 40.72
CA HIS A 553 -5.39 17.08 41.67
C HIS A 553 -6.79 17.55 41.25
N ALA A 554 -7.07 17.61 39.95
CA ALA A 554 -8.33 18.13 39.42
C ALA A 554 -9.49 17.14 39.57
N VAL A 555 -9.19 15.84 39.67
CA VAL A 555 -10.21 14.80 39.85
C VAL A 555 -10.52 14.50 41.31
N ALA A 556 -9.73 15.00 42.26
CA ALA A 556 -9.86 14.66 43.68
C ALA A 556 -11.24 15.02 44.28
N ALA A 557 -11.89 16.07 43.76
CA ALA A 557 -13.23 16.51 44.17
C ALA A 557 -14.28 16.35 43.05
N ALA A 558 -13.91 15.74 41.91
CA ALA A 558 -14.80 15.59 40.76
C ALA A 558 -15.59 14.27 40.86
N PRO A 559 -16.91 14.27 40.53
CA PRO A 559 -17.70 13.05 40.54
C PRO A 559 -17.10 11.94 39.66
N ASP A 560 -16.90 10.76 40.24
CA ASP A 560 -16.51 9.55 39.50
C ASP A 560 -17.72 9.02 38.71
N ILE A 561 -17.59 9.00 37.39
CA ILE A 561 -18.61 8.58 36.44
C ILE A 561 -18.22 7.28 35.72
N SER A 562 -17.22 6.55 36.21
CA SER A 562 -16.71 5.33 35.58
C SER A 562 -17.77 4.25 35.39
N VAL A 563 -18.80 4.22 36.25
CA VAL A 563 -19.93 3.27 36.16
C VAL A 563 -20.74 3.42 34.86
N TRP A 564 -20.65 4.57 34.19
CA TRP A 564 -21.33 4.81 32.92
C TRP A 564 -20.55 4.27 31.72
N GLY A 565 -19.31 3.82 31.92
CA GLY A 565 -18.46 3.25 30.85
C GLY A 565 -17.99 4.26 29.81
N GLY A 566 -18.43 5.52 29.83
CA GLY A 566 -18.04 6.53 28.85
C GLY A 566 -18.70 7.88 29.07
N TRP A 567 -18.14 8.92 28.44
CA TRP A 567 -18.64 10.30 28.55
C TRP A 567 -20.00 10.51 27.86
N ARG A 568 -20.20 9.85 26.72
CA ARG A 568 -21.46 9.93 25.95
C ARG A 568 -22.65 9.42 26.77
N ALA A 569 -22.51 8.22 27.35
CA ALA A 569 -23.53 7.61 28.21
C ALA A 569 -23.88 8.49 29.43
N TRP A 570 -22.89 9.18 30.01
CA TRP A 570 -23.12 10.12 31.12
C TRP A 570 -23.95 11.34 30.71
N ILE A 571 -23.65 11.96 29.56
CA ILE A 571 -24.41 13.11 29.03
C ILE A 571 -25.84 12.69 28.67
N GLU A 572 -26.00 11.57 27.96
CA GLU A 572 -27.31 11.04 27.54
C GLU A 572 -28.19 10.67 28.75
N GLY A 573 -27.57 10.26 29.86
CA GLY A 573 -28.23 10.06 31.15
C GLY A 573 -28.80 11.34 31.80
N GLY A 574 -28.69 12.50 31.13
CA GLY A 574 -29.25 13.78 31.57
C GLY A 574 -28.47 14.46 32.69
N LYS A 575 -27.22 14.02 32.95
CA LYS A 575 -26.41 14.51 34.08
C LYS A 575 -25.35 15.50 33.61
N LEU A 576 -25.77 16.73 33.32
CA LEU A 576 -24.85 17.87 33.27
C LEU A 576 -24.70 18.43 34.70
N LEU A 577 -23.50 18.87 35.09
CA LEU A 577 -23.26 19.36 36.44
C LEU A 577 -24.18 20.57 36.73
N PRO A 578 -24.65 20.76 37.99
CA PRO A 578 -25.48 21.90 38.35
C PRO A 578 -24.71 23.21 38.09
N GLY A 579 -25.11 23.95 37.05
CA GLY A 579 -24.45 25.19 36.60
C GLY A 579 -24.52 25.43 35.09
N ASP A 580 -24.81 24.41 34.28
CA ASP A 580 -24.68 24.45 32.81
C ASP A 580 -25.98 24.74 32.03
N THR A 581 -27.11 25.03 32.68
CA THR A 581 -28.32 25.48 31.98
C THR A 581 -28.33 27.00 31.83
N ALA A 582 -27.54 27.52 30.89
CA ALA A 582 -27.71 28.88 30.40
C ALA A 582 -27.71 28.86 28.86
N GLY A 583 -28.87 28.56 28.27
CA GLY A 583 -29.03 28.72 26.82
C GLY A 583 -30.19 28.01 26.12
N THR A 584 -31.27 27.60 26.78
CA THR A 584 -32.47 27.09 26.08
C THR A 584 -33.76 27.56 26.73
N GLN A 585 -34.05 28.86 26.68
CA GLN A 585 -35.43 29.37 26.77
C GLN A 585 -35.56 30.73 26.05
N ARG A 586 -36.23 30.75 24.89
CA ARG A 586 -37.20 31.78 24.51
C ARG A 586 -38.23 31.21 23.52
N GLU A 587 -39.29 30.66 24.09
CA GLU A 587 -40.66 30.51 23.57
C GLU A 587 -41.45 30.03 24.81
N ALA A 588 -42.56 30.62 25.28
CA ALA A 588 -43.49 31.58 24.74
C ALA A 588 -44.25 32.27 25.89
N GLU A 589 -44.70 33.51 25.70
CA GLU A 589 -45.94 33.98 26.31
C GLU A 589 -46.79 34.67 25.24
N ALA A 590 -48.03 34.18 25.12
CA ALA A 590 -49.05 34.66 24.21
C ALA A 590 -49.75 35.91 24.76
N GLY A 591 -50.07 36.84 23.87
CA GLY A 591 -51.00 37.94 24.09
C GLY A 591 -51.29 38.60 22.75
N GLY A 592 -52.54 38.45 22.27
CA GLY A 592 -52.92 38.69 20.89
C GLY A 592 -52.98 40.16 20.47
N ASP A 593 -52.96 40.39 19.16
CA ASP A 593 -54.14 40.92 18.47
C ASP A 593 -54.06 40.70 16.96
N ALA A 594 -55.24 40.58 16.34
CA ALA A 594 -55.45 40.19 14.97
C ALA A 594 -55.22 41.34 13.97
N ALA A 595 -54.61 41.05 12.81
CA ALA A 595 -54.92 41.72 11.53
C ALA A 595 -54.40 40.95 10.30
N THR A 596 -55.36 40.24 9.67
CA THR A 596 -55.57 40.10 8.21
C THR A 596 -54.47 39.60 7.28
N ALA A 597 -54.76 38.43 6.71
CA ALA A 597 -54.16 37.82 5.53
C ALA A 597 -54.37 38.63 4.23
N SER A 598 -53.45 38.47 3.27
CA SER A 598 -53.79 37.99 1.93
C SER A 598 -52.54 37.52 1.18
N ALA A 599 -52.70 36.44 0.44
CA ALA A 599 -51.67 35.69 -0.27
C ALA A 599 -51.80 35.84 -1.79
N GLY A 600 -50.68 35.63 -2.48
CA GLY A 600 -50.60 35.11 -3.86
C GLY A 600 -50.09 36.07 -4.94
N PRO A 601 -49.70 35.54 -6.12
CA PRO A 601 -48.63 34.55 -6.34
C PRO A 601 -47.73 34.90 -7.57
N ASP A 602 -46.94 33.93 -8.05
CA ASP A 602 -46.17 33.87 -9.32
C ASP A 602 -44.81 34.60 -9.35
N GLY A 603 -43.74 34.17 -10.03
CA GLY A 603 -43.48 33.03 -10.91
C GLY A 603 -42.04 33.15 -11.48
N ALA A 604 -41.44 31.99 -11.81
CA ALA A 604 -40.40 31.72 -12.82
C ALA A 604 -39.22 32.71 -13.13
N ALA A 605 -38.01 32.21 -12.83
CA ALA A 605 -36.91 31.91 -13.78
C ALA A 605 -36.02 33.00 -14.46
N VAL A 606 -34.74 32.60 -14.57
CA VAL A 606 -33.70 32.85 -15.59
C VAL A 606 -32.61 33.94 -15.35
N ALA A 607 -31.37 33.42 -15.45
CA ALA A 607 -30.01 33.95 -15.57
C ALA A 607 -29.73 35.37 -16.14
N GLY A 608 -28.56 35.94 -15.75
CA GLY A 608 -27.80 36.85 -16.61
C GLY A 608 -26.80 37.82 -15.95
N LEU A 609 -25.50 37.46 -16.01
CA LEU A 609 -24.34 38.28 -16.43
C LEU A 609 -23.97 39.63 -15.73
N ALA A 610 -22.74 39.62 -15.18
CA ALA A 610 -21.59 40.50 -15.42
C ALA A 610 -21.65 42.04 -15.23
N GLY A 611 -20.65 42.55 -14.49
CA GLY A 611 -19.88 43.75 -14.87
C GLY A 611 -19.86 44.93 -13.89
N ALA A 612 -18.68 45.22 -13.33
CA ALA A 612 -18.16 46.57 -12.96
C ALA A 612 -16.78 46.38 -12.29
N VAL A 613 -15.65 46.46 -12.99
CA VAL A 613 -14.86 47.66 -13.36
C VAL A 613 -14.62 48.63 -12.19
N VAL A 614 -13.38 48.62 -11.71
CA VAL A 614 -12.75 49.58 -10.81
C VAL A 614 -11.95 50.59 -11.65
N PRO A 615 -12.02 51.91 -11.40
CA PRO A 615 -11.06 52.85 -11.96
C PRO A 615 -9.93 53.14 -10.97
N GLY A 616 -8.69 53.10 -11.49
CA GLY A 616 -7.49 53.51 -10.78
C GLY A 616 -7.24 55.02 -10.83
N LEU A 617 -6.30 55.45 -9.98
CA LEU A 617 -5.60 56.73 -10.10
C LEU A 617 -4.15 56.51 -9.65
N ALA A 618 -3.22 56.78 -10.56
CA ALA A 618 -1.78 56.84 -10.34
C ALA A 618 -1.35 58.30 -10.05
N THR A 619 -0.22 58.50 -9.38
CA THR A 619 1.01 59.13 -9.94
C THR A 619 2.03 59.58 -8.88
N GLY A 620 3.31 59.36 -9.18
CA GLY A 620 4.51 60.08 -8.69
C GLY A 620 5.20 59.48 -7.46
N GLY A 621 6.52 59.22 -7.39
CA GLY A 621 7.66 59.44 -8.28
C GLY A 621 8.98 59.14 -7.52
N GLN A 622 9.90 58.41 -8.18
CA GLN A 622 11.38 58.31 -8.07
C GLN A 622 12.15 58.62 -6.75
N SER A 623 12.92 57.65 -6.24
CA SER A 623 14.41 57.53 -6.34
C SER A 623 14.90 56.42 -5.37
N ALA A 624 15.61 55.40 -5.85
CA ALA A 624 17.07 55.20 -5.86
C ALA A 624 17.63 54.44 -4.63
N ASP A 625 18.28 53.31 -4.94
CA ASP A 625 19.36 52.61 -4.24
C ASP A 625 19.29 52.30 -2.73
N ALA A 626 19.07 51.02 -2.42
CA ALA A 626 19.76 50.34 -1.30
C ALA A 626 19.76 48.82 -1.52
N ALA A 627 20.91 48.27 -1.90
CA ALA A 627 21.20 46.83 -1.81
C ALA A 627 21.33 46.41 -0.33
N PRO A 628 20.81 45.24 0.09
CA PRO A 628 21.06 44.75 1.44
C PRO A 628 22.47 44.17 1.54
N ALA A 629 23.24 44.67 2.51
CA ALA A 629 24.58 44.22 2.85
C ALA A 629 24.60 42.76 3.35
N PRO A 630 25.70 42.02 3.13
CA PRO A 630 25.84 40.63 3.54
C PRO A 630 26.02 40.53 5.06
N VAL A 631 25.27 39.63 5.70
CA VAL A 631 25.47 39.27 7.10
C VAL A 631 26.76 38.46 7.21
N ALA A 632 27.69 38.96 8.02
CA ALA A 632 29.02 38.42 8.21
C ALA A 632 28.99 37.00 8.81
N ALA A 633 29.77 36.11 8.22
CA ALA A 633 30.10 34.80 8.77
C ALA A 633 30.93 34.98 10.06
N VAL A 634 30.46 34.35 11.14
CA VAL A 634 31.22 34.18 12.39
C VAL A 634 32.14 32.97 12.20
N PRO A 635 33.46 33.07 12.49
CA PRO A 635 34.35 31.92 12.42
C PRO A 635 34.12 31.04 13.65
N VAL A 636 33.75 29.79 13.44
CA VAL A 636 33.75 28.76 14.49
C VAL A 636 35.17 28.23 14.59
N ALA A 637 35.83 28.54 15.71
CA ALA A 637 37.12 27.97 16.08
C ALA A 637 36.91 26.54 16.61
N ASP A 638 37.69 25.60 16.06
CA ASP A 638 37.91 24.25 16.57
C ASP A 638 38.58 24.31 17.95
N GLU A 639 37.86 23.98 19.02
CA GLU A 639 38.46 23.51 20.29
C GLU A 639 37.52 22.48 20.95
N LEU A 640 37.78 21.19 20.67
CA LEU A 640 37.22 20.06 21.40
C LEU A 640 37.92 19.96 22.77
N ALA A 641 37.30 20.53 23.80
CA ALA A 641 37.66 20.27 25.19
C ALA A 641 37.13 18.88 25.62
N THR A 642 38.05 17.93 25.83
CA THR A 642 37.82 16.65 26.49
C THR A 642 37.37 16.84 27.96
N PRO A 643 36.28 16.21 28.43
CA PRO A 643 35.97 16.14 29.85
C PRO A 643 36.85 15.09 30.55
N ALA A 644 37.33 15.46 31.74
CA ALA A 644 38.21 14.69 32.62
C ALA A 644 37.64 13.32 33.01
N ALA A 645 38.50 12.29 32.96
CA ALA A 645 38.24 10.95 33.46
C ALA A 645 38.17 10.95 35.00
N GLY A 646 37.13 10.31 35.55
CA GLY A 646 37.01 10.01 36.98
C GLY A 646 38.05 8.99 37.47
N PRO A 647 38.17 8.78 38.80
CA PRO A 647 39.26 8.00 39.38
C PRO A 647 39.10 6.51 39.07
N ALA A 648 40.23 5.87 38.76
CA ALA A 648 40.32 4.45 38.44
C ALA A 648 39.99 3.55 39.66
N PRO A 649 39.34 2.39 39.45
CA PRO A 649 39.06 1.45 40.53
C PRO A 649 40.33 0.72 41.02
N VAL A 650 40.34 0.42 42.32
CA VAL A 650 41.40 -0.29 43.05
C VAL A 650 41.49 -1.76 42.58
N PRO A 651 42.69 -2.34 42.38
CA PRO A 651 42.83 -3.69 41.85
C PRO A 651 42.58 -4.76 42.94
N VAL A 652 41.76 -5.76 42.59
CA VAL A 652 41.60 -7.01 43.36
C VAL A 652 42.71 -7.98 42.93
N PRO A 653 43.51 -8.56 43.85
CA PRO A 653 44.59 -9.46 43.47
C PRO A 653 44.01 -10.86 43.15
N GLY A 654 44.26 -11.36 41.93
CA GLY A 654 43.96 -12.77 41.61
C GLY A 654 43.70 -13.16 40.16
N LEU A 655 43.62 -12.23 39.20
CA LEU A 655 43.45 -12.58 37.78
C LEU A 655 44.38 -11.72 36.90
N ALA A 656 45.22 -12.40 36.11
CA ALA A 656 45.99 -11.76 35.05
C ALA A 656 45.02 -11.22 33.98
N PRO A 657 45.25 -10.02 33.41
CA PRO A 657 44.37 -9.49 32.38
C PRO A 657 44.57 -10.30 31.09
N ALA A 658 43.48 -10.89 30.59
CA ALA A 658 43.44 -11.40 29.23
C ALA A 658 43.59 -10.22 28.27
N VAL A 659 44.57 -10.32 27.36
CA VAL A 659 44.73 -9.38 26.25
C VAL A 659 43.45 -9.43 25.41
N PRO A 660 42.79 -8.29 25.12
CA PRO A 660 41.60 -8.31 24.28
C PRO A 660 41.98 -8.81 22.89
N ASP A 661 41.31 -9.86 22.45
CA ASP A 661 41.48 -10.39 21.11
C ASP A 661 41.18 -9.27 20.09
N ALA A 662 42.16 -8.95 19.25
CA ALA A 662 42.07 -7.87 18.26
C ALA A 662 40.87 -8.09 17.31
N THR A 663 40.48 -9.35 17.12
CA THR A 663 39.31 -9.79 16.37
C THR A 663 37.98 -9.40 17.03
N ALA A 664 37.89 -9.43 18.37
CA ALA A 664 36.67 -9.03 19.09
C ALA A 664 36.45 -7.52 19.04
N THR A 665 37.52 -6.72 19.16
CA THR A 665 37.47 -5.26 19.03
C THR A 665 37.15 -4.85 17.58
N ALA A 666 37.69 -5.56 16.58
CA ALA A 666 37.37 -5.33 15.17
C ALA A 666 35.90 -5.69 14.85
N ARG A 667 35.36 -6.77 15.43
CA ARG A 667 33.94 -7.16 15.29
C ARG A 667 33.00 -6.13 15.93
N ALA A 668 33.31 -5.65 17.13
CA ALA A 668 32.53 -4.60 17.79
C ALA A 668 32.49 -3.30 16.97
N ASN A 669 33.62 -2.92 16.37
CA ASN A 669 33.70 -1.74 15.50
C ASN A 669 32.95 -1.96 14.17
N ALA A 670 32.95 -3.16 13.61
CA ALA A 670 32.17 -3.51 12.42
C ALA A 670 30.65 -3.50 12.68
N VAL A 671 30.22 -3.94 13.86
CA VAL A 671 28.81 -3.88 14.31
C VAL A 671 28.37 -2.43 14.49
N SER A 672 29.18 -1.60 15.14
CA SER A 672 28.88 -0.16 15.27
C SER A 672 28.89 0.58 13.92
N ALA A 673 29.75 0.19 12.98
CA ALA A 673 29.76 0.73 11.62
C ALA A 673 28.52 0.30 10.81
N GLY A 674 28.09 -0.98 10.94
CA GLY A 674 26.89 -1.49 10.29
C GLY A 674 25.59 -0.87 10.83
N LEU A 675 25.54 -0.52 12.11
CA LEU A 675 24.41 0.20 12.72
C LEU A 675 24.32 1.65 12.22
N MET A 676 25.46 2.32 11.96
CA MET A 676 25.47 3.68 11.40
C MET A 676 25.18 3.73 9.89
N LEU A 677 25.53 2.70 9.12
CA LEU A 677 25.34 2.65 7.66
C LEU A 677 23.87 2.51 7.22
N ASN A 678 22.96 2.09 8.11
CA ASN A 678 21.54 1.87 7.80
C ASN A 678 20.60 2.97 8.34
N GLY A 679 21.11 4.10 8.83
CA GLY A 679 20.29 5.30 9.11
C GLY A 679 19.24 5.16 10.23
N PHE A 680 19.28 4.10 11.03
CA PHE A 680 18.41 3.99 12.21
C PHE A 680 19.09 4.67 13.40
N ILE A 681 18.57 5.82 13.84
CA ILE A 681 18.80 6.29 15.21
C ILE A 681 17.93 5.41 16.12
N LEU A 682 18.43 4.22 16.45
CA LEU A 682 17.83 3.39 17.48
C LEU A 682 18.07 4.07 18.83
N GLY A 683 17.02 4.28 19.61
CA GLY A 683 17.18 4.61 21.03
C GLY A 683 17.98 3.50 21.74
N ALA A 684 18.64 3.84 22.85
CA ALA A 684 19.57 2.93 23.56
C ALA A 684 18.97 1.54 23.86
N GLU A 685 17.65 1.45 24.06
CA GLU A 685 16.93 0.20 24.32
C GLU A 685 16.80 -0.70 23.08
N ALA A 686 16.61 -0.10 21.89
CA ALA A 686 16.54 -0.83 20.64
C ALA A 686 17.93 -1.27 20.16
N GLU A 687 18.97 -0.45 20.42
CA GLU A 687 20.36 -0.87 20.21
C GLU A 687 20.71 -2.09 21.08
N ALA A 688 20.29 -2.09 22.35
CA ALA A 688 20.51 -3.21 23.25
C ALA A 688 19.81 -4.51 22.79
N ARG A 689 18.58 -4.41 22.27
CA ARG A 689 17.84 -5.58 21.72
C ARG A 689 18.48 -6.14 20.46
N VAL A 690 18.88 -5.28 19.53
CA VAL A 690 19.56 -5.70 18.29
C VAL A 690 20.91 -6.32 18.62
N ARG A 691 21.68 -5.71 19.54
CA ARG A 691 22.94 -6.27 20.02
C ARG A 691 22.75 -7.65 20.65
N ALA A 692 21.72 -7.82 21.48
CA ALA A 692 21.40 -9.12 22.09
C ALA A 692 21.01 -10.19 21.04
N GLN A 693 20.27 -9.81 19.98
CA GLN A 693 19.94 -10.73 18.88
C GLN A 693 21.18 -11.11 18.06
N PHE A 694 22.06 -10.17 17.75
CA PHE A 694 23.31 -10.48 17.03
C PHE A 694 24.29 -11.30 17.87
N GLU A 695 24.36 -11.06 19.18
CA GLU A 695 25.12 -11.93 20.09
C GLU A 695 24.53 -13.34 20.18
N LEU A 696 23.21 -13.48 20.12
CA LEU A 696 22.55 -14.79 20.09
C LEU A 696 22.85 -15.52 18.77
N ILE A 697 22.78 -14.83 17.64
CA ILE A 697 23.13 -15.37 16.32
C ILE A 697 24.61 -15.77 16.28
N ALA A 698 25.51 -14.94 16.82
CA ALA A 698 26.94 -15.25 16.90
C ALA A 698 27.21 -16.50 17.77
N ARG A 699 26.52 -16.65 18.90
CA ARG A 699 26.62 -17.86 19.75
C ARG A 699 26.03 -19.10 19.08
N LEU A 700 24.96 -18.94 18.29
CA LEU A 700 24.39 -20.02 17.48
C LEU A 700 25.32 -20.45 16.33
N TYR A 701 26.15 -19.54 15.82
CA TYR A 701 27.20 -19.86 14.85
C TYR A 701 28.43 -20.50 15.49
N ASP A 702 28.84 -20.05 16.68
CA ASP A 702 29.97 -20.64 17.43
C ASP A 702 29.66 -22.04 18.00
N THR A 703 28.40 -22.49 17.95
CA THR A 703 27.99 -23.86 18.36
C THR A 703 27.87 -24.84 17.17
N LEU A 704 28.20 -24.40 15.95
CA LEU A 704 28.12 -25.22 14.73
C LEU A 704 29.47 -25.80 14.26
N GLU A 705 30.53 -25.77 15.08
CA GLU A 705 31.76 -26.49 14.78
C GLU A 705 31.83 -27.86 15.51
N ASP A 706 31.92 -28.91 14.69
CA ASP A 706 32.52 -30.23 14.95
C ASP A 706 31.80 -31.30 15.80
N GLU A 707 30.53 -31.64 15.52
CA GLU A 707 30.10 -33.04 15.65
C GLU A 707 29.42 -33.56 14.38
N PRO A 708 29.86 -34.70 13.81
CA PRO A 708 29.20 -35.31 12.67
C PRO A 708 27.87 -35.93 13.12
N LEU A 709 26.78 -35.63 12.41
CA LEU A 709 25.49 -36.30 12.59
C LEU A 709 25.62 -37.80 12.30
N ASP A 710 25.16 -38.64 13.23
CA ASP A 710 25.10 -40.09 13.02
C ASP A 710 24.05 -40.43 11.94
N PRO A 711 24.28 -41.44 11.08
CA PRO A 711 23.32 -41.80 10.04
C PRO A 711 22.06 -42.41 10.66
N GLY A 712 21.01 -41.59 10.82
CA GLY A 712 19.71 -42.02 11.35
C GLY A 712 18.90 -40.94 12.06
N ASP A 713 19.50 -39.79 12.40
CA ASP A 713 18.76 -38.71 13.03
C ASP A 713 18.01 -37.86 11.99
N GLU A 714 16.68 -37.81 12.09
CA GLU A 714 15.86 -36.86 11.33
C GLU A 714 16.13 -35.44 11.83
N PRO A 715 16.44 -34.47 10.95
CA PRO A 715 16.62 -33.09 11.38
C PRO A 715 15.28 -32.53 11.86
N ALA A 716 15.24 -32.08 13.12
CA ALA A 716 14.15 -31.27 13.64
C ALA A 716 13.91 -30.04 12.73
N PRO A 717 12.66 -29.59 12.55
CA PRO A 717 12.34 -28.48 11.66
C PRO A 717 13.01 -27.20 12.15
N VAL A 718 14.11 -26.82 11.51
CA VAL A 718 14.80 -25.56 11.77
C VAL A 718 13.96 -24.44 11.15
N TYR A 719 13.19 -23.75 11.99
CA TYR A 719 12.75 -22.39 11.70
C TYR A 719 14.00 -21.52 11.48
N ARG A 720 14.21 -21.04 10.25
CA ARG A 720 15.20 -20.01 9.96
C ARG A 720 14.50 -18.63 9.91
N PRO A 721 15.01 -17.61 10.64
CA PRO A 721 14.42 -16.28 10.70
C PRO A 721 14.36 -15.54 9.36
#